data_AF-A0A9D8TDH3-F1
#
_entry.id   AF-A0A9D8TDH3-F1
#
_cell.length_a   1.000
_cell.length_b   1.000
_cell.length_c   1.000
_cell.angle_alpha   90.00
_cell.angle_beta   90.00
_cell.angle_gamma   90.00
#
_symmetry.space_group_name_H-M   'P 1'
#
loop_
_entity.id
_entity.type
_entity.pdbx_description
1 polymer ?
#
loop_
_entity_poly.entity_id
_entity_poly.type
_entity_poly.pdbx_seq_one_letter_code
_entity_poly.pdbx_strand_id
1 'polypeptide(L)'
;MKKILLGALASLIALTAFSAERAKPWDHGKLQVSENGRYLVHEDGEPFFWLGETAWLLTSRLLREEVDFYLRDRDKKGYNVIQVSIFHSYPQYNVYGECATPFGYDFKKIDRPGYYGYWNHVDYVIDAAAKRGMYVAIVCTWGSETVKNGHMNVEEAKKYAEFLAKRYADRPNIIWMIGGDVNPEANMDVWHAMAETIKKYDKNHLMTYHPVGRTSSANWFHDAQWLDFHMFQSGHRRYGQNGGQIEGYPIEQDTEEDNWRYVEKAYALTPAKPVIDGEPSYEGIPHGLHSGDEPYWTAPEIRRYAYWSVFAGSFGHTYGDNAVMQFYVPSIIGSFAPKLPWYEAMQEPGAAQMQHLKALMTRFPFTQGRPDQSLILNEVGEKYDRLVATRGEDYALVYTYTNRAISIDLDKIAGRNKQVFWFIPETGEYKYVGRKRGRQSFTPEGGYGAGKDKVLVVFDADKKYVEISAEDQARIQAENNARSDAQLDKKAAEWTASLNLNNPEKEARVAAIIATHQKAIRDWHNAHVNDIPKGAIDPATGKPLNDVYRQMIAISSIPASVTQNLIDGLSAELTPEQVEQVLDKHTVGKVAFTLQGYKDMFLDEFTPEDEKVVLANLKEARLKAMDYKNMNLINQVFEIYKTKNEQYFTNSGRDWKTYYKAWAERRKAEKAAKEAANKKQ
;
A
#
# COMPACT_ATOMS: atom_id res chain seq x y z
N MET A 1 -63.69 -3.24 -14.14
CA MET A 1 -63.12 -4.05 -15.24
C MET A 1 -62.06 -3.22 -15.96
N LYS A 2 -60.81 -3.74 -16.00
CA LYS A 2 -59.68 -3.48 -16.94
C LYS A 2 -59.27 -2.00 -17.16
N LYS A 3 -58.31 -1.44 -16.42
CA LYS A 3 -56.82 -1.48 -16.58
C LYS A 3 -56.33 -1.18 -18.02
N ILE A 4 -55.80 0.03 -18.19
CA ILE A 4 -55.05 0.54 -19.33
C ILE A 4 -53.57 0.16 -19.13
N LEU A 5 -52.97 -0.53 -20.10
CA LEU A 5 -51.53 -0.76 -20.20
C LEU A 5 -51.03 -0.04 -21.46
N LEU A 6 -50.22 1.02 -21.30
CA LEU A 6 -49.35 1.52 -22.36
C LEU A 6 -48.00 0.84 -22.21
N GLY A 7 -47.55 0.16 -23.28
CA GLY A 7 -46.29 -0.54 -23.34
C GLY A 7 -45.10 0.41 -23.43
N ALA A 8 -44.09 0.17 -22.59
CA ALA A 8 -42.76 0.73 -22.75
C ALA A 8 -41.96 -0.17 -23.71
N LEU A 9 -41.54 0.40 -24.84
CA LEU A 9 -40.63 -0.22 -25.78
C LEU A 9 -39.20 -0.06 -25.21
N ALA A 10 -38.65 -1.11 -24.62
CA ALA A 10 -37.25 -1.14 -24.19
C ALA A 10 -36.36 -1.55 -25.37
N SER A 11 -35.58 -0.61 -25.89
CA SER A 11 -34.52 -0.88 -26.86
C SER A 11 -33.38 -1.64 -26.16
N LEU A 12 -33.24 -2.93 -26.47
CA LEU A 12 -32.10 -3.76 -26.05
C LEU A 12 -30.86 -3.33 -26.85
N ILE A 13 -29.97 -2.53 -26.27
CA ILE A 13 -28.61 -2.35 -26.78
C ILE A 13 -27.81 -3.55 -26.28
N ALA A 14 -27.59 -4.54 -27.14
CA ALA A 14 -26.63 -5.61 -26.90
C ALA A 14 -25.22 -5.00 -26.96
N LEU A 15 -24.66 -4.64 -25.79
CA LEU A 15 -23.22 -4.42 -25.65
C LEU A 15 -22.52 -5.76 -25.86
N THR A 16 -22.05 -6.00 -27.07
CA THR A 16 -20.99 -6.98 -27.32
C THR A 16 -19.73 -6.44 -26.65
N ALA A 17 -19.42 -6.93 -25.46
CA ALA A 17 -18.12 -6.74 -24.86
C ALA A 17 -17.09 -7.47 -25.73
N PHE A 18 -16.44 -6.74 -26.63
CA PHE A 18 -15.17 -7.19 -27.18
C PHE A 18 -14.22 -7.35 -26.00
N SER A 19 -13.96 -8.60 -25.59
CA SER A 19 -12.89 -8.90 -24.65
C SER A 19 -11.59 -8.49 -25.35
N ALA A 20 -11.04 -7.33 -24.98
CA ALA A 20 -9.70 -6.96 -25.41
C ALA A 20 -8.76 -8.11 -25.00
N GLU A 21 -7.97 -8.61 -25.95
CA GLU A 21 -6.94 -9.61 -25.66
C GLU A 21 -6.00 -8.98 -24.61
N ARG A 22 -5.73 -9.70 -23.52
CA ARG A 22 -4.87 -9.18 -22.44
C ARG A 22 -3.47 -8.93 -23.03
N ALA A 23 -2.96 -7.71 -22.86
CA ALA A 23 -1.59 -7.38 -23.25
C ALA A 23 -0.61 -8.36 -22.61
N LYS A 24 0.27 -8.94 -23.43
CA LYS A 24 1.31 -9.88 -23.00
C LYS A 24 2.53 -9.08 -22.56
N PRO A 25 3.32 -9.57 -21.59
CA PRO A 25 4.49 -8.82 -21.11
C PRO A 25 5.46 -8.44 -22.24
N TRP A 26 5.72 -9.34 -23.18
CA TRP A 26 6.62 -9.09 -24.33
C TRP A 26 6.04 -8.15 -25.39
N ASP A 27 4.79 -7.67 -25.25
CA ASP A 27 4.28 -6.57 -26.09
C ASP A 27 5.04 -5.26 -25.79
N HIS A 28 5.72 -5.19 -24.64
CA HIS A 28 6.67 -4.13 -24.24
C HIS A 28 8.10 -4.35 -24.78
N GLY A 29 8.32 -5.40 -25.58
CA GLY A 29 9.63 -5.83 -26.09
C GLY A 29 10.29 -6.90 -25.20
N LYS A 30 11.51 -7.32 -25.59
CA LYS A 30 12.21 -8.41 -24.89
C LYS A 30 12.58 -8.04 -23.45
N LEU A 31 12.71 -9.03 -22.58
CA LEU A 31 13.25 -8.81 -21.24
C LEU A 31 14.74 -8.46 -21.30
N GLN A 32 15.13 -7.48 -20.49
CA GLN A 32 16.51 -7.04 -20.31
C GLN A 32 16.82 -6.71 -18.85
N VAL A 33 18.11 -6.71 -18.52
CA VAL A 33 18.60 -6.22 -17.23
C VAL A 33 18.47 -4.69 -17.20
N SER A 34 17.92 -4.14 -16.12
CA SER A 34 17.82 -2.68 -15.93
C SER A 34 19.20 -2.02 -15.87
N GLU A 35 19.26 -0.73 -16.20
CA GLU A 35 20.53 0.03 -16.22
C GLU A 35 21.32 -0.01 -14.90
N ASN A 36 20.62 -0.12 -13.77
CA ASN A 36 21.24 -0.22 -12.44
C ASN A 36 21.74 -1.63 -12.08
N GLY A 37 21.56 -2.63 -12.95
CA GLY A 37 22.04 -4.00 -12.76
C GLY A 37 21.32 -4.76 -11.64
N ARG A 38 20.10 -4.37 -11.26
CA ARG A 38 19.38 -4.94 -10.10
C ARG A 38 18.03 -5.55 -10.41
N TYR A 39 17.39 -5.14 -11.50
CA TYR A 39 16.02 -5.51 -11.84
C TYR A 39 15.91 -5.98 -13.28
N LEU A 40 14.73 -6.51 -13.64
CA LEU A 40 14.36 -6.80 -15.01
C LEU A 40 13.33 -5.78 -15.49
N VAL A 41 13.50 -5.36 -16.74
CA VAL A 41 12.59 -4.46 -17.46
C VAL A 41 12.39 -4.99 -18.88
N HIS A 42 11.38 -4.48 -19.57
CA HIS A 42 11.24 -4.67 -21.02
C HIS A 42 12.02 -3.60 -21.81
N GLU A 43 12.05 -3.71 -23.14
CA GLU A 43 12.81 -2.79 -24.01
C GLU A 43 12.33 -1.34 -23.91
N ASP A 44 11.03 -1.13 -23.67
CA ASP A 44 10.45 0.20 -23.48
C ASP A 44 10.62 0.77 -22.06
N GLY A 45 11.25 0.00 -21.15
CA GLY A 45 11.46 0.36 -19.76
C GLY A 45 10.38 -0.11 -18.79
N GLU A 46 9.32 -0.80 -19.26
CA GLU A 46 8.28 -1.34 -18.39
C GLU A 46 8.86 -2.33 -17.36
N PRO A 47 8.66 -2.14 -16.05
CA PRO A 47 9.17 -3.04 -15.03
C PRO A 47 8.62 -4.47 -15.11
N PHE A 48 9.50 -5.46 -14.98
CA PHE A 48 9.11 -6.86 -14.88
C PHE A 48 9.42 -7.42 -13.48
N PHE A 49 8.40 -7.53 -12.65
CA PHE A 49 8.50 -8.27 -11.38
C PHE A 49 8.31 -9.77 -11.65
N TRP A 50 9.36 -10.56 -11.46
CA TRP A 50 9.31 -12.02 -11.61
C TRP A 50 8.52 -12.62 -10.43
N LEU A 51 7.37 -13.22 -10.73
CA LEU A 51 6.63 -14.08 -9.82
C LEU A 51 6.57 -15.49 -10.43
N GLY A 52 7.52 -16.30 -9.98
CA GLY A 52 7.80 -17.62 -10.50
C GLY A 52 7.01 -18.71 -9.80
N GLU A 53 6.72 -19.79 -10.52
CA GLU A 53 6.25 -21.05 -9.96
C GLU A 53 7.14 -22.21 -10.40
N THR A 54 7.40 -23.14 -9.47
CA THR A 54 8.16 -24.36 -9.73
C THR A 54 7.29 -25.53 -10.22
N ALA A 55 7.43 -25.88 -11.50
CA ALA A 55 6.73 -26.96 -12.16
C ALA A 55 7.71 -27.93 -12.85
N TRP A 56 8.69 -28.45 -12.10
CA TRP A 56 9.82 -29.19 -12.65
C TRP A 56 9.44 -30.30 -13.62
N LEU A 57 8.42 -31.09 -13.30
CA LEU A 57 8.01 -32.24 -14.11
C LEU A 57 6.85 -31.96 -15.09
N LEU A 58 6.54 -30.69 -15.37
CA LEU A 58 5.35 -30.29 -16.15
C LEU A 58 5.31 -30.96 -17.52
N THR A 59 6.43 -30.96 -18.24
CA THR A 59 6.55 -31.52 -19.59
C THR A 59 6.61 -33.04 -19.60
N SER A 60 6.89 -33.67 -18.46
CA SER A 60 7.05 -35.12 -18.37
C SER A 60 5.82 -35.84 -17.81
N ARG A 61 4.99 -35.15 -17.02
CA ARG A 61 3.89 -35.79 -16.30
C ARG A 61 2.48 -35.36 -16.70
N LEU A 62 2.30 -34.19 -17.30
CA LEU A 62 0.96 -33.69 -17.59
C LEU A 62 0.53 -33.93 -19.03
N LEU A 63 -0.74 -34.30 -19.21
CA LEU A 63 -1.43 -34.23 -20.49
C LEU A 63 -1.66 -32.77 -20.89
N ARG A 64 -1.96 -32.53 -22.16
CA ARG A 64 -2.24 -31.19 -22.68
C ARG A 64 -3.36 -30.48 -21.89
N GLU A 65 -4.44 -31.19 -21.61
CA GLU A 65 -5.59 -30.66 -20.88
C GLU A 65 -5.22 -30.30 -19.42
N GLU A 66 -4.35 -31.08 -18.81
CA GLU A 66 -3.85 -30.85 -17.45
C GLU A 66 -2.89 -29.66 -17.40
N VAL A 67 -2.03 -29.49 -18.41
CA VAL A 67 -1.20 -28.29 -18.60
C VAL A 67 -2.10 -27.05 -18.68
N ASP A 68 -3.15 -27.09 -19.50
CA ASP A 68 -4.08 -25.96 -19.64
C ASP A 68 -4.84 -25.65 -18.34
N PHE A 69 -5.18 -26.68 -17.57
CA PHE A 69 -5.83 -26.55 -16.26
C PHE A 69 -4.89 -25.93 -15.22
N TYR A 70 -3.67 -26.45 -15.10
CA TYR A 70 -2.62 -25.93 -14.22
C TYR A 70 -2.28 -24.47 -14.55
N LEU A 71 -2.00 -24.15 -15.81
CA LEU A 71 -1.62 -22.78 -16.21
C LEU A 71 -2.77 -21.78 -16.02
N ARG A 72 -4.03 -22.20 -16.14
CA ARG A 72 -5.19 -21.34 -15.85
C ARG A 72 -5.26 -20.98 -14.37
N ASP A 73 -4.92 -21.91 -13.49
CA ASP A 73 -4.86 -21.63 -12.06
C ASP A 73 -3.73 -20.65 -11.73
N ARG A 74 -2.54 -20.86 -12.30
CA ARG A 74 -1.39 -19.95 -12.13
C ARG A 74 -1.67 -18.54 -12.64
N ASP A 75 -2.42 -18.42 -13.74
CA ASP A 75 -2.80 -17.12 -14.30
C ASP A 75 -3.69 -16.35 -13.33
N LYS A 76 -4.68 -17.02 -12.72
CA LYS A 76 -5.55 -16.43 -11.70
C LYS A 76 -4.81 -15.97 -10.45
N LYS A 77 -3.66 -16.59 -10.15
CA LYS A 77 -2.80 -16.26 -9.01
C LYS A 77 -1.66 -15.30 -9.38
N GLY A 78 -1.66 -14.76 -10.61
CA GLY A 78 -0.76 -13.69 -11.02
C GLY A 78 0.68 -14.10 -11.34
N TYR A 79 0.99 -15.40 -11.34
CA TYR A 79 2.28 -15.92 -11.77
C TYR A 79 2.54 -15.54 -13.23
N ASN A 80 3.77 -15.13 -13.52
CA ASN A 80 4.20 -14.72 -14.86
C ASN A 80 5.45 -15.45 -15.34
N VAL A 81 6.02 -16.35 -14.52
CA VAL A 81 7.10 -17.25 -14.91
C VAL A 81 6.81 -18.66 -14.41
N ILE A 82 6.92 -19.67 -15.27
CA ILE A 82 6.81 -21.08 -14.91
C ILE A 82 8.18 -21.74 -15.12
N GLN A 83 8.81 -22.21 -14.05
CA GLN A 83 10.08 -22.93 -14.14
C GLN A 83 9.81 -24.41 -14.44
N VAL A 84 10.48 -24.95 -15.44
CA VAL A 84 10.30 -26.34 -15.88
C VAL A 84 11.63 -26.98 -16.25
N SER A 85 11.78 -28.26 -15.94
CA SER A 85 12.87 -29.08 -16.49
C SER A 85 12.37 -29.83 -17.72
N ILE A 86 12.95 -29.51 -18.88
CA ILE A 86 12.61 -30.17 -20.16
C ILE A 86 13.45 -31.42 -20.42
N PHE A 87 14.39 -31.73 -19.52
CA PHE A 87 15.17 -32.95 -19.54
C PHE A 87 15.63 -33.28 -18.11
N HIS A 88 14.71 -33.84 -17.32
CA HIS A 88 14.90 -34.06 -15.89
C HIS A 88 15.60 -35.37 -15.55
N SER A 89 15.38 -36.43 -16.32
CA SER A 89 15.93 -37.77 -16.07
C SER A 89 16.48 -38.38 -17.35
N TYR A 90 17.41 -39.33 -17.26
CA TYR A 90 17.97 -40.02 -18.42
C TYR A 90 17.70 -41.54 -18.36
N PRO A 91 17.01 -42.14 -19.36
CA PRO A 91 16.27 -41.49 -20.45
C PRO A 91 15.05 -40.70 -19.96
N GLN A 92 14.65 -39.64 -20.70
CA GLN A 92 13.46 -38.83 -20.41
C GLN A 92 12.29 -39.25 -21.28
N TYR A 93 11.14 -39.45 -20.65
CA TYR A 93 9.85 -39.66 -21.33
C TYR A 93 8.82 -38.63 -20.89
N ASN A 94 7.84 -38.33 -21.75
CA ASN A 94 6.62 -37.62 -21.33
C ASN A 94 5.49 -38.59 -21.00
N VAL A 95 4.34 -38.03 -20.58
CA VAL A 95 3.13 -38.78 -20.22
C VAL A 95 2.57 -39.65 -21.36
N TYR A 96 2.92 -39.33 -22.61
CA TYR A 96 2.51 -40.08 -23.81
C TYR A 96 3.47 -41.25 -24.11
N GLY A 97 4.53 -41.45 -23.31
CA GLY A 97 5.56 -42.47 -23.56
C GLY A 97 6.59 -42.06 -24.60
N GLU A 98 6.66 -40.76 -24.96
CA GLU A 98 7.59 -40.26 -25.98
C GLU A 98 8.94 -39.93 -25.37
N CYS A 99 10.01 -40.47 -25.95
CA CYS A 99 11.38 -40.20 -25.52
C CYS A 99 11.89 -38.83 -26.00
N ALA A 100 12.65 -38.11 -25.18
CA ALA A 100 13.29 -36.85 -25.57
C ALA A 100 14.47 -37.06 -26.54
N THR A 101 15.17 -38.19 -26.45
CA THR A 101 16.37 -38.53 -27.24
C THR A 101 16.25 -39.93 -27.89
N PRO A 102 15.21 -40.19 -28.71
CA PRO A 102 14.99 -41.51 -29.32
C PRO A 102 16.11 -41.92 -30.29
N PHE A 103 16.92 -40.97 -30.74
CA PHE A 103 18.07 -41.17 -31.63
C PHE A 103 19.38 -40.69 -30.98
N GLY A 104 19.46 -40.71 -29.64
CA GLY A 104 20.53 -40.03 -28.91
C GLY A 104 20.48 -38.52 -29.13
N TYR A 105 21.64 -37.85 -29.09
CA TYR A 105 21.77 -36.40 -29.31
C TYR A 105 21.82 -35.99 -30.80
N ASP A 106 21.25 -36.80 -31.71
CA ASP A 106 20.98 -36.40 -33.09
C ASP A 106 19.53 -35.91 -33.25
N PHE A 107 19.34 -34.60 -33.17
CA PHE A 107 18.02 -33.96 -33.25
C PHE A 107 17.53 -33.70 -34.69
N LYS A 108 18.29 -34.08 -35.73
CA LYS A 108 17.90 -33.81 -37.13
C LYS A 108 16.60 -34.51 -37.57
N LYS A 109 16.22 -35.59 -36.88
CA LYS A 109 15.05 -36.42 -37.18
C LYS A 109 13.97 -36.36 -36.10
N ILE A 110 14.06 -35.39 -35.20
CA ILE A 110 13.19 -35.34 -34.02
C ILE A 110 11.75 -34.99 -34.38
N ASP A 111 11.57 -34.06 -35.32
CA ASP A 111 10.26 -33.70 -35.88
C ASP A 111 9.90 -34.64 -37.03
N ARG A 112 8.82 -35.41 -36.83
CA ARG A 112 8.28 -36.34 -37.82
C ARG A 112 6.89 -35.85 -38.25
N PRO A 113 6.63 -35.62 -39.55
CA PRO A 113 5.31 -35.16 -40.00
C PRO A 113 4.17 -36.04 -39.50
N GLY A 114 3.14 -35.43 -38.90
CA GLY A 114 1.96 -36.13 -38.39
C GLY A 114 2.17 -36.89 -37.06
N TYR A 115 3.36 -36.79 -36.46
CA TYR A 115 3.69 -37.46 -35.20
C TYR A 115 3.77 -36.45 -34.05
N TYR A 116 3.18 -36.79 -32.90
CA TYR A 116 3.28 -35.97 -31.69
C TYR A 116 4.31 -36.56 -30.74
N GLY A 117 5.55 -36.07 -30.84
CA GLY A 117 6.66 -36.51 -29.99
C GLY A 117 6.86 -35.66 -28.74
N TYR A 118 7.92 -35.99 -27.99
CA TYR A 118 8.31 -35.29 -26.76
C TYR A 118 8.39 -33.77 -26.95
N TRP A 119 9.11 -33.34 -27.98
CA TRP A 119 9.35 -31.92 -28.26
C TRP A 119 8.12 -31.17 -28.77
N ASN A 120 7.16 -31.86 -29.41
CA ASN A 120 5.87 -31.26 -29.74
C ASN A 120 5.03 -31.00 -28.48
N HIS A 121 5.24 -31.79 -27.42
CA HIS A 121 4.62 -31.54 -26.13
C HIS A 121 5.27 -30.38 -25.38
N VAL A 122 6.60 -30.27 -25.39
CA VAL A 122 7.32 -29.10 -24.85
C VAL A 122 6.88 -27.82 -25.57
N ASP A 123 6.77 -27.85 -26.90
CA ASP A 123 6.22 -26.74 -27.70
C ASP A 123 4.84 -26.32 -27.22
N TYR A 124 3.93 -27.29 -27.04
CA TYR A 124 2.58 -27.01 -26.56
C TYR A 124 2.57 -26.36 -25.18
N VAL A 125 3.41 -26.81 -24.25
CA VAL A 125 3.53 -26.20 -22.91
C VAL A 125 3.94 -24.74 -23.01
N ILE A 126 4.97 -24.44 -23.81
CA ILE A 126 5.46 -23.07 -24.01
C ILE A 126 4.39 -22.20 -24.66
N ASP A 127 3.73 -22.69 -25.70
CA ASP A 127 2.70 -21.93 -26.41
C ASP A 127 1.44 -21.75 -25.54
N ALA A 128 1.10 -22.72 -24.68
CA ALA A 128 0.01 -22.61 -23.71
C ALA A 128 0.29 -21.56 -22.63
N ALA A 129 1.53 -21.46 -22.15
CA ALA A 129 1.97 -20.39 -21.26
C ALA A 129 1.96 -19.02 -21.97
N ALA A 130 2.40 -18.97 -23.24
CA ALA A 130 2.43 -17.75 -24.05
C ALA A 130 1.04 -17.11 -24.19
N LYS A 131 0.01 -17.94 -24.42
CA LYS A 131 -1.40 -17.50 -24.50
C LYS A 131 -1.91 -16.81 -23.23
N ARG A 132 -1.26 -17.03 -22.09
CA ARG A 132 -1.62 -16.48 -20.78
C ARG A 132 -0.64 -15.38 -20.32
N GLY A 133 0.28 -14.93 -21.18
CA GLY A 133 1.24 -13.90 -20.82
C GLY A 133 2.31 -14.38 -19.82
N MET A 134 2.64 -15.68 -19.84
CA MET A 134 3.65 -16.26 -18.94
C MET A 134 4.91 -16.64 -19.69
N TYR A 135 6.05 -16.30 -19.10
CA TYR A 135 7.35 -16.86 -19.47
C TYR A 135 7.47 -18.30 -18.99
N VAL A 136 8.22 -19.10 -19.73
CA VAL A 136 8.71 -20.41 -19.31
C VAL A 136 10.20 -20.30 -19.08
N ALA A 137 10.62 -20.47 -17.83
CA ALA A 137 12.01 -20.54 -17.47
C ALA A 137 12.49 -22.00 -17.59
N ILE A 138 13.25 -22.26 -18.65
CA ILE A 138 13.61 -23.60 -19.09
C ILE A 138 14.93 -24.02 -18.45
N VAL A 139 14.86 -24.93 -17.48
CA VAL A 139 16.02 -25.74 -17.08
C VAL A 139 16.30 -26.71 -18.22
N CYS A 140 17.39 -26.43 -18.96
CA CYS A 140 17.73 -27.15 -20.18
C CYS A 140 17.91 -28.65 -19.90
N THR A 141 18.56 -28.98 -18.80
CA THR A 141 18.68 -30.36 -18.34
C THR A 141 18.91 -30.37 -16.83
N TRP A 142 18.51 -31.43 -16.13
CA TRP A 142 18.76 -31.55 -14.70
C TRP A 142 20.13 -32.15 -14.43
N GLY A 143 21.03 -31.36 -13.85
CA GLY A 143 22.45 -31.64 -13.85
C GLY A 143 22.88 -32.84 -13.01
N SER A 144 22.14 -33.20 -11.95
CA SER A 144 22.41 -34.42 -11.18
C SER A 144 22.22 -35.68 -12.02
N GLU A 145 21.22 -35.68 -12.91
CA GLU A 145 20.83 -36.86 -13.67
C GLU A 145 21.59 -36.96 -14.99
N THR A 146 21.83 -35.84 -15.68
CA THR A 146 22.41 -35.90 -17.04
C THR A 146 23.90 -35.66 -17.07
N VAL A 147 24.39 -34.61 -16.38
CA VAL A 147 25.79 -34.19 -16.47
C VAL A 147 26.65 -34.90 -15.45
N LYS A 148 26.26 -34.87 -14.16
CA LYS A 148 27.02 -35.51 -13.07
C LYS A 148 27.15 -37.01 -13.26
N ASN A 149 26.13 -37.67 -13.81
CA ASN A 149 26.14 -39.11 -14.10
C ASN A 149 26.76 -39.46 -15.46
N GLY A 150 27.29 -38.47 -16.20
CA GLY A 150 28.02 -38.72 -17.45
C GLY A 150 27.16 -39.11 -18.66
N HIS A 151 25.87 -38.77 -18.66
CA HIS A 151 24.94 -39.00 -19.77
C HIS A 151 24.91 -37.86 -20.81
N MET A 152 25.73 -36.83 -20.61
CA MET A 152 25.95 -35.75 -21.58
C MET A 152 27.40 -35.28 -21.54
N ASN A 153 28.10 -35.41 -22.65
CA ASN A 153 29.43 -34.81 -22.83
C ASN A 153 29.34 -33.43 -23.52
N VAL A 154 30.49 -32.74 -23.67
CA VAL A 154 30.58 -31.40 -24.24
C VAL A 154 30.01 -31.32 -25.67
N GLU A 155 30.29 -32.30 -26.53
CA GLU A 155 29.82 -32.29 -27.92
C GLU A 155 28.32 -32.57 -28.03
N GLU A 156 27.80 -33.43 -27.16
CA GLU A 156 26.36 -33.67 -27.02
C GLU A 156 25.64 -32.44 -26.48
N ALA A 157 26.21 -31.75 -25.49
CA ALA A 157 25.68 -30.51 -24.95
C ALA A 157 25.58 -29.42 -26.02
N LYS A 158 26.58 -29.27 -26.90
CA LYS A 158 26.52 -28.35 -28.04
C LYS A 158 25.41 -28.70 -29.03
N LYS A 159 25.29 -29.98 -29.42
CA LYS A 159 24.22 -30.43 -30.33
C LYS A 159 22.84 -30.19 -29.75
N TYR A 160 22.68 -30.48 -28.46
CA TYR A 160 21.45 -30.26 -27.73
C TYR A 160 21.10 -28.77 -27.61
N ALA A 161 22.05 -27.96 -27.16
CA ALA A 161 21.92 -26.51 -27.05
C ALA A 161 21.57 -25.84 -28.39
N GLU A 162 22.22 -26.26 -29.48
CA GLU A 162 21.91 -25.76 -30.82
C GLU A 162 20.48 -26.10 -31.24
N PHE A 163 20.03 -27.34 -30.96
CA PHE A 163 18.65 -27.74 -31.21
C PHE A 163 17.66 -26.88 -30.42
N LEU A 164 17.88 -26.71 -29.10
CA LEU A 164 17.01 -25.90 -28.25
C LEU A 164 16.92 -24.46 -28.75
N ALA A 165 18.06 -23.80 -28.95
CA ALA A 165 18.09 -22.40 -29.37
C ALA A 165 17.41 -22.21 -30.73
N LYS A 166 17.67 -23.09 -31.71
CA LYS A 166 17.00 -23.03 -33.02
C LYS A 166 15.51 -23.29 -32.96
N ARG A 167 15.03 -24.11 -32.02
CA ARG A 167 13.60 -24.42 -31.86
C ARG A 167 12.83 -23.31 -31.14
N TYR A 168 13.50 -22.59 -30.24
CA TYR A 168 12.82 -21.72 -29.26
C TYR A 168 13.19 -20.23 -29.34
N ALA A 169 14.22 -19.82 -30.10
CA ALA A 169 14.66 -18.41 -30.17
C ALA A 169 13.59 -17.42 -30.64
N ASP A 170 12.64 -17.86 -31.47
CA ASP A 170 11.54 -17.01 -31.98
C ASP A 170 10.30 -17.00 -31.06
N ARG A 171 10.29 -17.81 -29.99
CA ARG A 171 9.20 -17.81 -29.00
C ARG A 171 9.49 -16.75 -27.95
N PRO A 172 8.65 -15.70 -27.78
CA PRO A 172 9.02 -14.53 -26.98
C PRO A 172 9.03 -14.79 -25.47
N ASN A 173 8.47 -15.91 -25.02
CA ASN A 173 8.20 -16.20 -23.62
C ASN A 173 9.20 -17.20 -23.03
N ILE A 174 10.46 -17.12 -23.40
CA ILE A 174 11.52 -18.01 -22.91
C ILE A 174 12.50 -17.28 -21.97
N ILE A 175 12.93 -17.98 -20.93
CA ILE A 175 14.10 -17.62 -20.12
C ILE A 175 14.96 -18.87 -19.97
N TRP A 176 16.26 -18.79 -20.27
CA TRP A 176 17.13 -19.96 -20.21
C TRP A 176 17.70 -20.16 -18.79
N MET A 177 17.63 -21.39 -18.30
CA MET A 177 18.27 -21.81 -17.05
C MET A 177 19.24 -22.97 -17.36
N ILE A 178 20.53 -22.70 -17.18
CA ILE A 178 21.60 -23.71 -17.19
C ILE A 178 21.69 -24.35 -15.80
N GLY A 179 22.35 -25.50 -15.64
CA GLY A 179 22.56 -26.14 -14.35
C GLY A 179 21.45 -27.15 -14.00
N GLY A 180 20.72 -26.93 -12.91
CA GLY A 180 19.69 -27.86 -12.41
C GLY A 180 20.16 -28.64 -11.18
N ASP A 181 20.04 -28.03 -9.98
CA ASP A 181 20.39 -28.60 -8.66
C ASP A 181 21.72 -29.35 -8.63
N VAL A 182 22.76 -28.72 -9.19
CA VAL A 182 24.09 -29.34 -9.30
C VAL A 182 25.20 -28.31 -9.05
N ASN A 183 26.26 -28.74 -8.37
CA ASN A 183 27.50 -27.97 -8.34
C ASN A 183 28.09 -27.96 -9.77
N PRO A 184 28.32 -26.79 -10.40
CA PRO A 184 28.85 -26.72 -11.76
C PRO A 184 30.20 -27.40 -11.94
N GLU A 185 31.00 -27.53 -10.87
CA GLU A 185 32.29 -28.23 -10.88
C GLU A 185 32.18 -29.73 -11.23
N ALA A 186 30.96 -30.30 -11.21
CA ALA A 186 30.74 -31.64 -11.72
C ALA A 186 31.18 -31.79 -13.19
N ASN A 187 30.96 -30.75 -14.01
CA ASN A 187 31.52 -30.64 -15.36
C ASN A 187 31.36 -29.20 -15.92
N MET A 188 32.32 -28.33 -15.60
CA MET A 188 32.26 -26.90 -15.97
C MET A 188 32.20 -26.70 -17.49
N ASP A 189 32.92 -27.52 -18.25
CA ASP A 189 33.02 -27.42 -19.71
C ASP A 189 31.69 -27.70 -20.41
N VAL A 190 30.91 -28.67 -19.90
CA VAL A 190 29.57 -28.96 -20.42
C VAL A 190 28.64 -27.77 -20.25
N TRP A 191 28.67 -27.11 -19.09
CA TRP A 191 27.82 -25.96 -18.81
C TRP A 191 28.17 -24.74 -19.67
N HIS A 192 29.46 -24.41 -19.80
CA HIS A 192 29.91 -23.35 -20.70
C HIS A 192 29.53 -23.65 -22.15
N ALA A 193 29.81 -24.86 -22.63
CA ALA A 193 29.50 -25.26 -24.00
C ALA A 193 28.00 -25.15 -24.30
N MET A 194 27.14 -25.55 -23.36
CA MET A 194 25.69 -25.42 -23.49
C MET A 194 25.26 -23.95 -23.54
N ALA A 195 25.67 -23.15 -22.55
CA ALA A 195 25.27 -21.76 -22.42
C ALA A 195 25.72 -20.90 -23.62
N GLU A 196 26.99 -21.03 -24.00
CA GLU A 196 27.58 -20.29 -25.11
C GLU A 196 26.98 -20.69 -26.45
N THR A 197 26.64 -21.98 -26.62
CA THR A 197 25.96 -22.45 -27.84
C THR A 197 24.53 -21.93 -27.92
N ILE A 198 23.77 -21.91 -26.82
CA ILE A 198 22.44 -21.28 -26.82
C ILE A 198 22.57 -19.79 -27.16
N LYS A 199 23.43 -19.04 -26.44
CA LYS A 199 23.66 -17.61 -26.69
C LYS A 199 24.19 -17.33 -28.10
N LYS A 200 24.83 -18.29 -28.78
CA LYS A 200 25.25 -18.13 -30.18
C LYS A 200 24.06 -18.03 -31.13
N TYR A 201 23.03 -18.87 -30.93
CA TYR A 201 21.87 -18.96 -31.83
C TYR A 201 20.66 -18.16 -31.34
N ASP A 202 20.56 -17.86 -30.04
CA ASP A 202 19.51 -17.06 -29.43
C ASP A 202 20.09 -15.78 -28.80
N LYS A 203 19.67 -14.62 -29.33
CA LYS A 203 20.03 -13.28 -28.86
C LYS A 203 18.87 -12.54 -28.18
N ASN A 204 17.73 -13.21 -28.04
CA ASN A 204 16.46 -12.62 -27.64
C ASN A 204 16.19 -12.84 -26.15
N HIS A 205 16.70 -13.93 -25.58
CA HIS A 205 16.33 -14.35 -24.22
C HIS A 205 17.46 -14.20 -23.19
N LEU A 206 17.04 -13.85 -21.98
CA LEU A 206 17.89 -13.86 -20.80
C LEU A 206 18.25 -15.28 -20.38
N MET A 207 19.36 -15.41 -19.66
CA MET A 207 19.92 -16.67 -19.22
C MET A 207 20.49 -16.56 -17.80
N THR A 208 20.30 -17.62 -17.02
CA THR A 208 20.84 -17.79 -15.67
C THR A 208 21.36 -19.22 -15.45
N TYR A 209 21.80 -19.52 -14.24
CA TYR A 209 22.23 -20.85 -13.79
C TYR A 209 21.51 -21.22 -12.49
N HIS A 210 20.81 -22.34 -12.48
CA HIS A 210 20.14 -22.92 -11.31
C HIS A 210 21.13 -23.80 -10.52
N PRO A 211 21.59 -23.37 -9.34
CA PRO A 211 22.66 -24.06 -8.62
C PRO A 211 22.14 -25.14 -7.68
N VAL A 212 23.05 -25.91 -7.08
CA VAL A 212 22.72 -26.83 -5.99
C VAL A 212 22.28 -26.07 -4.74
N GLY A 213 21.40 -26.64 -3.93
CA GLY A 213 20.92 -25.95 -2.74
C GLY A 213 22.00 -25.49 -1.78
N ARG A 214 21.67 -24.40 -1.09
CA ARG A 214 22.55 -23.61 -0.21
C ARG A 214 23.72 -22.95 -0.94
N THR A 215 23.60 -22.74 -2.25
CA THR A 215 24.61 -22.05 -3.07
C THR A 215 23.97 -21.06 -4.04
N SER A 216 24.80 -20.23 -4.68
CA SER A 216 24.39 -19.20 -5.64
C SER A 216 25.23 -19.30 -6.90
N SER A 217 24.65 -19.05 -8.07
CA SER A 217 25.42 -18.96 -9.32
C SER A 217 26.47 -17.85 -9.30
N ALA A 218 26.32 -16.87 -8.41
CA ALA A 218 27.32 -15.83 -8.14
C ALA A 218 28.68 -16.38 -7.71
N ASN A 219 28.72 -17.58 -7.13
CA ASN A 219 29.96 -18.22 -6.67
C ASN A 219 30.87 -18.64 -7.83
N TRP A 220 30.32 -18.85 -9.04
CA TRP A 220 31.06 -19.40 -10.18
C TRP A 220 30.97 -18.57 -11.45
N PHE A 221 29.83 -17.91 -11.67
CA PHE A 221 29.48 -17.37 -12.99
C PHE A 221 29.22 -15.86 -12.98
N HIS A 222 29.77 -15.12 -12.02
CA HIS A 222 29.66 -13.66 -11.99
C HIS A 222 30.17 -13.00 -13.28
N ASP A 223 31.36 -13.40 -13.73
CA ASP A 223 32.00 -12.83 -14.92
C ASP A 223 31.61 -13.53 -16.24
N ALA A 224 30.77 -14.57 -16.17
CA ALA A 224 30.31 -15.29 -17.34
C ALA A 224 29.48 -14.36 -18.24
N GLN A 225 29.93 -14.19 -19.48
CA GLN A 225 29.29 -13.29 -20.46
C GLN A 225 27.90 -13.78 -20.89
N TRP A 226 27.63 -15.07 -20.75
CA TRP A 226 26.33 -15.66 -21.06
C TRP A 226 25.31 -15.50 -19.92
N LEU A 227 25.74 -15.17 -18.69
CA LEU A 227 24.85 -15.07 -17.53
C LEU A 227 24.37 -13.63 -17.34
N ASP A 228 23.06 -13.42 -17.50
CA ASP A 228 22.44 -12.09 -17.38
C ASP A 228 22.08 -11.75 -15.92
N PHE A 229 21.65 -12.75 -15.14
CA PHE A 229 21.29 -12.56 -13.73
C PHE A 229 21.61 -13.81 -12.89
N HIS A 230 21.82 -13.60 -11.59
CA HIS A 230 22.08 -14.65 -10.63
C HIS A 230 20.81 -15.33 -10.12
N MET A 231 20.96 -16.60 -9.78
CA MET A 231 19.93 -17.39 -9.12
C MET A 231 20.60 -18.18 -8.00
N PHE A 232 19.91 -18.29 -6.87
CA PHE A 232 20.30 -19.15 -5.76
C PHE A 232 19.16 -20.07 -5.36
N GLN A 233 19.52 -21.13 -4.65
CA GLN A 233 18.57 -22.07 -4.05
C GLN A 233 18.78 -22.03 -2.53
N SER A 234 17.87 -21.41 -1.78
CA SER A 234 17.97 -21.38 -0.32
C SER A 234 17.37 -22.62 0.35
N GLY A 235 16.43 -23.31 -0.31
CA GLY A 235 15.71 -24.45 0.26
C GLY A 235 16.62 -25.66 0.58
N HIS A 236 16.19 -26.64 1.36
CA HIS A 236 14.92 -26.71 2.10
C HIS A 236 15.14 -27.03 3.59
N ARG A 237 16.35 -26.76 4.11
CA ARG A 237 16.76 -27.08 5.48
C ARG A 237 16.31 -25.98 6.44
N ARG A 238 15.88 -26.35 7.65
CA ARG A 238 15.67 -25.40 8.76
C ARG A 238 17.01 -25.02 9.41
N TYR A 239 16.99 -24.02 10.29
CA TYR A 239 18.17 -23.64 11.07
C TYR A 239 18.82 -24.85 11.76
N GLY A 240 20.13 -25.00 11.59
CA GLY A 240 20.93 -26.02 12.27
C GLY A 240 20.69 -27.46 11.80
N GLN A 241 19.95 -27.66 10.69
CA GLN A 241 19.59 -28.98 10.19
C GLN A 241 20.70 -29.66 9.37
N ASN A 242 21.94 -29.21 9.52
CA ASN A 242 23.12 -29.91 9.01
C ASN A 242 23.70 -30.92 10.01
N GLY A 243 23.17 -30.99 11.25
CA GLY A 243 23.63 -31.95 12.25
C GLY A 243 24.98 -31.60 12.90
N GLY A 244 25.47 -30.37 12.76
CA GLY A 244 26.73 -29.86 13.34
C GLY A 244 27.66 -29.19 12.33
N GLN A 245 28.87 -28.79 12.76
CA GLN A 245 29.90 -28.28 11.84
C GLN A 245 30.37 -29.39 10.91
N ILE A 246 29.83 -29.40 9.68
CA ILE A 246 30.33 -30.24 8.59
C ILE A 246 31.37 -29.45 7.82
N GLU A 247 32.58 -29.99 7.71
CA GLU A 247 33.62 -29.46 6.83
C GLU A 247 33.11 -29.40 5.38
N GLY A 248 33.20 -28.23 4.74
CA GLY A 248 32.69 -28.02 3.38
C GLY A 248 31.21 -27.66 3.27
N TYR A 249 30.51 -27.34 4.37
CA TYR A 249 29.16 -26.77 4.29
C TYR A 249 29.20 -25.37 3.64
N PRO A 250 28.37 -25.07 2.62
CA PRO A 250 28.55 -23.88 1.78
C PRO A 250 28.11 -22.55 2.45
N ILE A 251 27.51 -22.63 3.65
CA ILE A 251 27.02 -21.48 4.40
C ILE A 251 27.44 -21.56 5.87
N GLU A 252 27.32 -20.42 6.55
CA GLU A 252 27.53 -20.33 8.00
C GLU A 252 26.49 -21.19 8.73
N GLN A 253 26.89 -21.83 9.83
CA GLN A 253 25.99 -22.62 10.65
C GLN A 253 24.84 -21.76 11.20
N ASP A 254 23.65 -22.35 11.32
CA ASP A 254 22.44 -21.68 11.84
C ASP A 254 21.99 -20.47 11.00
N THR A 255 22.28 -20.47 9.70
CA THR A 255 21.83 -19.44 8.75
C THR A 255 21.00 -20.00 7.59
N GLU A 256 20.55 -21.25 7.66
CA GLU A 256 19.84 -21.95 6.57
C GLU A 256 18.63 -21.17 6.04
N GLU A 257 17.85 -20.57 6.94
CA GLU A 257 16.60 -19.89 6.57
C GLU A 257 16.78 -18.40 6.28
N ASP A 258 17.98 -17.86 6.49
CA ASP A 258 18.34 -16.46 6.22
C ASP A 258 18.60 -16.23 4.73
N ASN A 259 17.58 -16.47 3.88
CA ASN A 259 17.74 -16.41 2.43
C ASN A 259 18.14 -15.02 1.89
N TRP A 260 17.90 -13.96 2.67
CA TRP A 260 18.41 -12.61 2.40
C TRP A 260 19.95 -12.54 2.30
N ARG A 261 20.69 -13.44 2.96
CA ARG A 261 22.16 -13.47 2.92
C ARG A 261 22.71 -13.79 1.54
N TYR A 262 22.01 -14.59 0.74
CA TYR A 262 22.45 -14.90 -0.64
C TYR A 262 22.35 -13.65 -1.53
N VAL A 263 21.33 -12.83 -1.31
CA VAL A 263 21.11 -11.56 -2.01
C VAL A 263 22.21 -10.56 -1.67
N GLU A 264 22.52 -10.40 -0.37
CA GLU A 264 23.61 -9.53 0.09
C GLU A 264 24.97 -9.97 -0.46
N LYS A 265 25.25 -11.28 -0.46
CA LYS A 265 26.48 -11.84 -1.06
C LYS A 265 26.57 -11.56 -2.56
N ALA A 266 25.47 -11.71 -3.31
CA ALA A 266 25.47 -11.42 -4.74
C ALA A 266 25.73 -9.92 -5.03
N TYR A 267 25.14 -9.03 -4.24
CA TYR A 267 25.35 -7.57 -4.42
C TYR A 267 26.63 -7.02 -3.82
N ALA A 268 27.43 -7.84 -3.13
CA ALA A 268 28.81 -7.51 -2.79
C ALA A 268 29.76 -7.64 -4.00
N LEU A 269 29.34 -8.29 -5.09
CA LEU A 269 30.10 -8.42 -6.32
C LEU A 269 29.88 -7.21 -7.26
N THR A 270 30.88 -6.91 -8.10
CA THR A 270 30.87 -5.78 -9.03
C THR A 270 31.36 -6.22 -10.41
N PRO A 271 30.67 -5.85 -11.51
CA PRO A 271 29.44 -5.04 -11.56
C PRO A 271 28.22 -5.79 -11.00
N ALA A 272 27.27 -5.06 -10.39
CA ALA A 272 26.05 -5.68 -9.88
C ALA A 272 25.27 -6.37 -11.02
N LYS A 273 24.79 -7.59 -10.76
CA LYS A 273 23.82 -8.31 -11.60
C LYS A 273 22.55 -8.57 -10.78
N PRO A 274 21.36 -8.59 -11.40
CA PRO A 274 20.14 -8.93 -10.70
C PRO A 274 20.25 -10.32 -10.07
N VAL A 275 19.56 -10.57 -8.96
CA VAL A 275 19.56 -11.86 -8.28
C VAL A 275 18.14 -12.27 -7.87
N ILE A 276 17.87 -13.58 -7.86
CA ILE A 276 16.59 -14.15 -7.45
C ILE A 276 16.78 -15.44 -6.66
N ASP A 277 15.91 -15.67 -5.68
CA ASP A 277 15.72 -16.98 -5.05
C ASP A 277 14.87 -17.84 -5.98
N GLY A 278 15.52 -18.73 -6.72
CA GLY A 278 14.88 -19.57 -7.75
C GLY A 278 14.27 -20.86 -7.21
N GLU A 279 14.68 -21.26 -5.99
CA GLU A 279 14.18 -22.45 -5.29
C GLU A 279 14.34 -22.26 -3.78
N PRO A 280 13.38 -21.57 -3.13
CA PRO A 280 13.29 -21.51 -1.67
C PRO A 280 12.77 -22.83 -1.10
N SER A 281 12.55 -22.89 0.21
CA SER A 281 11.74 -23.96 0.81
C SER A 281 10.36 -24.02 0.14
N TYR A 282 9.83 -25.24 -0.09
CA TYR A 282 8.56 -25.44 -0.79
C TYR A 282 7.41 -25.66 0.17
N GLU A 283 6.22 -25.16 -0.15
CA GLU A 283 5.03 -25.45 0.65
C GLU A 283 4.78 -26.96 0.67
N GLY A 284 4.40 -27.50 1.83
CA GLY A 284 4.11 -28.92 1.96
C GLY A 284 5.31 -29.85 1.75
N ILE A 285 6.56 -29.35 1.80
CA ILE A 285 7.78 -30.19 1.82
C ILE A 285 8.30 -30.35 3.26
N PRO A 286 8.79 -31.54 3.68
CA PRO A 286 9.41 -31.70 4.98
C PRO A 286 10.65 -30.82 5.14
N HIS A 287 10.86 -30.31 6.35
CA HIS A 287 12.08 -29.58 6.70
C HIS A 287 13.26 -30.52 6.45
N GLY A 288 14.16 -30.11 5.55
CA GLY A 288 15.35 -30.87 5.19
C GLY A 288 15.13 -32.04 4.23
N LEU A 289 13.94 -32.19 3.62
CA LEU A 289 13.59 -33.16 2.58
C LEU A 289 13.52 -34.64 3.00
N HIS A 290 14.55 -35.13 3.67
CA HIS A 290 14.90 -36.56 3.71
C HIS A 290 14.07 -37.40 4.68
N SER A 291 13.26 -36.78 5.55
CA SER A 291 12.40 -37.48 6.50
C SER A 291 10.97 -36.98 6.41
N GLY A 292 10.03 -37.90 6.13
CA GLY A 292 8.60 -37.58 6.11
C GLY A 292 7.99 -37.32 7.49
N ASP A 293 8.75 -37.58 8.56
CA ASP A 293 8.35 -37.37 9.95
C ASP A 293 8.73 -35.97 10.49
N GLU A 294 9.51 -35.20 9.72
CA GLU A 294 9.83 -33.81 10.07
C GLU A 294 8.60 -32.90 9.88
N PRO A 295 8.55 -31.73 10.54
CA PRO A 295 7.60 -30.67 10.22
C PRO A 295 7.67 -30.29 8.74
N TYR A 296 6.58 -29.75 8.22
CA TYR A 296 6.44 -29.35 6.82
C TYR A 296 6.42 -27.83 6.74
N TRP A 297 7.06 -27.27 5.73
CA TRP A 297 7.08 -25.83 5.50
C TRP A 297 5.68 -25.33 5.17
N THR A 298 5.27 -24.27 5.86
CA THR A 298 3.90 -23.73 5.82
C THR A 298 3.82 -22.37 5.11
N ALA A 299 2.62 -21.97 4.67
CA ALA A 299 2.39 -20.70 3.97
C ALA A 299 3.05 -19.46 4.61
N PRO A 300 3.00 -19.22 5.94
CA PRO A 300 3.68 -18.07 6.54
C PRO A 300 5.21 -18.13 6.39
N GLU A 301 5.79 -19.33 6.43
CA GLU A 301 7.22 -19.51 6.22
C GLU A 301 7.60 -19.23 4.77
N ILE A 302 6.78 -19.68 3.82
CA ILE A 302 6.94 -19.33 2.40
C ILE A 302 6.90 -17.81 2.19
N ARG A 303 5.96 -17.10 2.83
CA ARG A 303 5.94 -15.63 2.81
C ARG A 303 7.23 -15.04 3.38
N ARG A 304 7.78 -15.57 4.49
CA ARG A 304 9.06 -15.11 5.04
C ARG A 304 10.17 -15.16 4.00
N TYR A 305 10.39 -16.30 3.33
CA TYR A 305 11.41 -16.42 2.28
C TYR A 305 11.18 -15.40 1.15
N ALA A 306 9.93 -15.26 0.69
CA ALA A 306 9.59 -14.36 -0.40
C ALA A 306 9.90 -12.89 -0.08
N TYR A 307 9.39 -12.39 1.05
CA TYR A 307 9.58 -10.99 1.44
C TYR A 307 11.02 -10.71 1.87
N TRP A 308 11.71 -11.63 2.55
CA TRP A 308 13.13 -11.47 2.89
C TRP A 308 14.01 -11.34 1.67
N SER A 309 13.85 -12.22 0.67
CA SER A 309 14.64 -12.17 -0.57
C SER A 309 14.39 -10.87 -1.34
N VAL A 310 13.13 -10.50 -1.57
CA VAL A 310 12.78 -9.30 -2.34
C VAL A 310 13.19 -8.02 -1.62
N PHE A 311 12.97 -7.91 -0.30
CA PHE A 311 13.34 -6.70 0.45
C PHE A 311 14.85 -6.60 0.66
N ALA A 312 15.59 -7.72 0.58
CA ALA A 312 17.05 -7.73 0.50
C ALA A 312 17.58 -7.34 -0.89
N GLY A 313 16.71 -7.27 -1.91
CA GLY A 313 17.03 -6.70 -3.22
C GLY A 313 16.84 -7.63 -4.41
N SER A 314 16.26 -8.82 -4.24
CA SER A 314 15.91 -9.66 -5.39
C SER A 314 14.88 -8.97 -6.29
N PHE A 315 14.99 -9.16 -7.60
CA PHE A 315 14.08 -8.53 -8.58
C PHE A 315 12.69 -9.18 -8.66
N GLY A 316 12.51 -10.27 -7.92
CA GLY A 316 11.31 -11.08 -7.87
C GLY A 316 11.54 -12.29 -6.96
N HIS A 317 10.66 -13.27 -7.05
CA HIS A 317 10.72 -14.51 -6.27
C HIS A 317 10.08 -15.68 -7.02
N THR A 318 10.57 -16.89 -6.81
CA THR A 318 9.92 -18.13 -7.26
C THR A 318 9.34 -18.88 -6.08
N TYR A 319 8.06 -19.22 -6.16
CA TYR A 319 7.37 -20.13 -5.25
C TYR A 319 7.46 -21.57 -5.74
N GLY A 320 7.45 -22.53 -4.81
CA GLY A 320 7.20 -23.92 -5.16
C GLY A 320 6.44 -24.66 -4.07
N ASP A 321 5.84 -25.76 -4.50
CA ASP A 321 5.07 -26.68 -3.68
C ASP A 321 5.58 -28.11 -3.92
N ASN A 322 5.65 -28.90 -2.85
CA ASN A 322 6.19 -30.26 -2.90
C ASN A 322 5.45 -31.15 -3.90
N ALA A 323 4.12 -31.13 -3.88
CA ALA A 323 3.32 -31.98 -4.74
C ALA A 323 3.26 -31.45 -6.18
N VAL A 324 3.18 -30.13 -6.35
CA VAL A 324 3.08 -29.50 -7.67
C VAL A 324 4.37 -29.62 -8.47
N MET A 325 5.55 -29.37 -7.88
CA MET A 325 6.82 -29.39 -8.62
C MET A 325 7.07 -30.74 -9.31
N GLN A 326 6.56 -31.82 -8.70
CA GLN A 326 6.64 -33.18 -9.21
C GLN A 326 5.32 -33.70 -9.81
N PHE A 327 4.25 -32.92 -9.85
CA PHE A 327 2.91 -33.35 -10.28
C PHE A 327 2.46 -34.68 -9.63
N TYR A 328 2.59 -34.76 -8.31
CA TYR A 328 2.28 -35.96 -7.55
C TYR A 328 0.79 -36.33 -7.67
N VAL A 329 0.53 -37.62 -7.86
CA VAL A 329 -0.78 -38.26 -7.74
C VAL A 329 -0.64 -39.53 -6.89
N PRO A 330 -1.69 -40.01 -6.21
CA PRO A 330 -1.58 -41.13 -5.28
C PRO A 330 -1.14 -42.46 -5.91
N SER A 331 -1.24 -42.58 -7.24
CA SER A 331 -0.86 -43.80 -7.99
C SER A 331 0.63 -43.91 -8.30
N ILE A 332 1.46 -42.91 -7.96
CA ILE A 332 2.90 -42.91 -8.20
C ILE A 332 3.68 -42.69 -6.89
N ILE A 333 4.94 -43.14 -6.84
CA ILE A 333 5.80 -42.89 -5.69
C ILE A 333 6.23 -41.42 -5.71
N GLY A 334 5.77 -40.65 -4.72
CA GLY A 334 6.14 -39.26 -4.52
C GLY A 334 7.49 -39.11 -3.81
N SER A 335 8.27 -38.11 -4.21
CA SER A 335 9.50 -37.71 -3.52
C SER A 335 9.16 -36.80 -2.35
N PHE A 336 9.87 -36.98 -1.23
CA PHE A 336 9.75 -36.11 -0.04
C PHE A 336 8.36 -36.10 0.60
N ALA A 337 7.71 -37.27 0.64
CA ALA A 337 6.47 -37.53 1.38
C ALA A 337 5.33 -36.50 1.13
N PRO A 338 4.92 -36.26 -0.13
CA PRO A 338 3.86 -35.31 -0.45
C PRO A 338 2.53 -35.74 0.19
N LYS A 339 1.78 -34.77 0.71
CA LYS A 339 0.52 -35.02 1.45
C LYS A 339 -0.73 -34.92 0.59
N LEU A 340 -0.68 -34.10 -0.45
CA LEU A 340 -1.81 -33.80 -1.31
C LEU A 340 -1.45 -34.13 -2.76
N PRO A 341 -2.40 -34.56 -3.61
CA PRO A 341 -2.19 -34.59 -5.05
C PRO A 341 -2.02 -33.15 -5.58
N TRP A 342 -1.30 -32.98 -6.69
CA TRP A 342 -0.92 -31.67 -7.22
C TRP A 342 -2.11 -30.74 -7.50
N TYR A 343 -3.25 -31.30 -7.94
CA TYR A 343 -4.45 -30.52 -8.26
C TYR A 343 -5.20 -30.02 -7.01
N GLU A 344 -4.92 -30.58 -5.83
CA GLU A 344 -5.35 -30.04 -4.54
C GLU A 344 -4.28 -29.11 -3.96
N ALA A 345 -3.01 -29.53 -3.99
CA ALA A 345 -1.88 -28.77 -3.46
C ALA A 345 -1.71 -27.40 -4.14
N MET A 346 -2.07 -27.31 -5.44
CA MET A 346 -2.06 -26.02 -6.13
C MET A 346 -2.99 -24.96 -5.51
N GLN A 347 -3.92 -25.35 -4.64
CA GLN A 347 -4.81 -24.47 -3.87
C GLN A 347 -4.32 -24.15 -2.46
N GLU A 348 -3.14 -24.63 -2.05
CA GLU A 348 -2.58 -24.29 -0.75
C GLU A 348 -2.37 -22.77 -0.59
N PRO A 349 -2.45 -22.25 0.65
CA PRO A 349 -2.54 -20.81 0.87
C PRO A 349 -1.33 -20.04 0.33
N GLY A 350 -0.11 -20.58 0.46
CA GLY A 350 1.09 -19.92 -0.04
C GLY A 350 1.02 -19.65 -1.55
N ALA A 351 0.50 -20.61 -2.34
CA ALA A 351 0.31 -20.45 -3.78
C ALA A 351 -0.55 -19.22 -4.13
N ALA A 352 -1.60 -18.94 -3.35
CA ALA A 352 -2.48 -17.79 -3.57
C ALA A 352 -1.91 -16.48 -2.99
N GLN A 353 -1.04 -16.53 -1.99
CA GLN A 353 -0.55 -15.36 -1.29
C GLN A 353 0.61 -14.65 -2.01
N MET A 354 1.35 -15.35 -2.87
CA MET A 354 2.47 -14.77 -3.64
C MET A 354 2.06 -13.58 -4.51
N GLN A 355 0.82 -13.56 -5.00
CA GLN A 355 0.28 -12.44 -5.77
C GLN A 355 0.32 -11.11 -4.98
N HIS A 356 0.20 -11.17 -3.65
CA HIS A 356 0.19 -9.99 -2.79
C HIS A 356 1.57 -9.33 -2.72
N LEU A 357 2.65 -10.11 -2.77
CA LEU A 357 4.01 -9.57 -2.87
C LEU A 357 4.21 -8.83 -4.20
N LYS A 358 3.81 -9.45 -5.32
CA LYS A 358 3.86 -8.79 -6.64
C LYS A 358 3.04 -7.51 -6.64
N ALA A 359 1.79 -7.56 -6.18
CA ALA A 359 0.89 -6.41 -6.14
C ALA A 359 1.42 -5.28 -5.25
N LEU A 360 2.07 -5.60 -4.12
CA LEU A 360 2.76 -4.62 -3.28
C LEU A 360 3.90 -3.95 -4.05
N MET A 361 4.81 -4.74 -4.61
CA MET A 361 6.03 -4.21 -5.23
C MET A 361 5.73 -3.40 -6.50
N THR A 362 4.80 -3.84 -7.34
CA THR A 362 4.42 -3.12 -8.57
C THR A 362 3.56 -1.87 -8.32
N ARG A 363 3.16 -1.61 -7.07
CA ARG A 363 2.48 -0.36 -6.68
C ARG A 363 3.45 0.81 -6.48
N PHE A 364 4.73 0.50 -6.29
CA PHE A 364 5.81 1.46 -6.07
C PHE A 364 6.81 1.42 -7.24
N PRO A 365 7.60 2.48 -7.46
CA PRO A 365 8.68 2.46 -8.46
C PRO A 365 9.86 1.58 -8.00
N PHE A 366 9.63 0.27 -7.86
CA PHE A 366 10.55 -0.66 -7.21
C PHE A 366 11.89 -0.81 -7.93
N THR A 367 11.92 -0.59 -9.25
CA THR A 367 13.16 -0.64 -10.05
C THR A 367 14.11 0.50 -9.76
N GLN A 368 13.63 1.56 -9.11
CA GLN A 368 14.42 2.69 -8.59
C GLN A 368 14.73 2.53 -7.09
N GLY A 369 14.24 1.45 -6.48
CA GLY A 369 14.42 1.15 -5.07
C GLY A 369 15.79 0.55 -4.77
N ARG A 370 16.04 0.40 -3.46
CA ARG A 370 17.17 -0.36 -2.93
C ARG A 370 16.90 -0.83 -1.51
N PRO A 371 17.51 -1.95 -1.09
CA PRO A 371 17.57 -2.34 0.32
C PRO A 371 18.22 -1.22 1.14
N ASP A 372 17.64 -0.91 2.30
CA ASP A 372 18.20 0.11 3.20
C ASP A 372 17.81 -0.16 4.66
N GLN A 373 18.57 -1.05 5.33
CA GLN A 373 18.36 -1.33 6.75
C GLN A 373 18.61 -0.13 7.65
N SER A 374 19.30 0.91 7.16
CA SER A 374 19.55 2.12 7.95
C SER A 374 18.25 2.90 8.25
N LEU A 375 17.14 2.59 7.59
CA LEU A 375 15.82 3.10 7.94
C LEU A 375 15.38 2.74 9.35
N ILE A 376 15.81 1.58 9.85
CA ILE A 376 15.39 1.02 11.13
C ILE A 376 16.25 1.64 12.26
N LEU A 377 15.58 2.15 13.29
CA LEU A 377 16.20 2.85 14.43
C LEU A 377 16.36 1.96 15.66
N ASN A 378 15.52 0.94 15.81
CA ASN A 378 15.69 -0.09 16.84
C ASN A 378 16.61 -1.21 16.33
N GLU A 379 16.95 -2.16 17.20
CA GLU A 379 17.74 -3.33 16.79
C GLU A 379 17.07 -4.05 15.62
N VAL A 380 17.83 -4.37 14.58
CA VAL A 380 17.30 -5.03 13.36
C VAL A 380 16.71 -6.39 13.70
N GLY A 381 17.18 -7.05 14.75
CA GLY A 381 16.73 -8.38 15.19
C GLY A 381 17.45 -9.51 14.46
N GLU A 382 17.33 -10.71 15.00
CA GLU A 382 17.95 -11.93 14.48
C GLU A 382 16.89 -12.95 14.07
N LYS A 383 17.25 -13.86 13.15
CA LYS A 383 16.37 -14.92 12.65
C LYS A 383 14.97 -14.35 12.34
N TYR A 384 13.92 -14.93 12.89
CA TYR A 384 12.53 -14.53 12.63
C TYR A 384 12.18 -13.10 13.07
N ASP A 385 12.93 -12.54 14.02
CA ASP A 385 12.77 -11.14 14.43
C ASP A 385 13.49 -10.16 13.52
N ARG A 386 14.29 -10.62 12.55
CA ARG A 386 14.98 -9.71 11.63
C ARG A 386 13.96 -8.90 10.81
N LEU A 387 13.99 -7.59 10.98
CA LEU A 387 13.31 -6.65 10.10
C LEU A 387 14.09 -6.54 8.80
N VAL A 388 13.38 -6.42 7.67
CA VAL A 388 14.00 -6.20 6.37
C VAL A 388 13.37 -4.97 5.73
N ALA A 389 14.18 -3.98 5.39
CA ALA A 389 13.71 -2.72 4.81
C ALA A 389 14.23 -2.48 3.39
N THR A 390 13.34 -1.98 2.53
CA THR A 390 13.65 -1.47 1.18
C THR A 390 12.98 -0.10 0.98
N ARG A 391 13.56 0.75 0.14
CA ARG A 391 13.00 2.08 -0.18
C ARG A 391 13.35 2.56 -1.57
N GLY A 392 12.54 3.45 -2.09
CA GLY A 392 12.91 4.35 -3.18
C GLY A 392 13.25 5.74 -2.66
N GLU A 393 13.03 6.74 -3.50
CA GLU A 393 13.19 8.15 -3.12
C GLU A 393 12.07 8.63 -2.21
N ASP A 394 10.82 8.25 -2.48
CA ASP A 394 9.62 8.79 -1.83
C ASP A 394 8.75 7.73 -1.14
N TYR A 395 9.24 6.49 -1.02
CA TYR A 395 8.56 5.40 -0.32
C TYR A 395 9.55 4.51 0.43
N ALA A 396 9.09 3.86 1.49
CA ALA A 396 9.80 2.85 2.26
C ALA A 396 8.85 1.72 2.66
N LEU A 397 9.35 0.48 2.62
CA LEU A 397 8.65 -0.74 3.00
C LEU A 397 9.50 -1.48 4.03
N VAL A 398 8.91 -1.87 5.16
CA VAL A 398 9.61 -2.65 6.20
C VAL A 398 8.80 -3.89 6.56
N TYR A 399 9.36 -5.07 6.32
CA TYR A 399 8.73 -6.35 6.62
C TYR A 399 9.10 -6.82 8.03
N THR A 400 8.09 -7.30 8.76
CA THR A 400 8.21 -8.00 10.04
C THR A 400 7.50 -9.34 9.94
N TYR A 401 8.17 -10.44 10.31
CA TYR A 401 7.56 -11.78 10.31
C TYR A 401 6.84 -12.10 11.63
N THR A 402 7.31 -11.53 12.74
CA THR A 402 6.86 -11.84 14.10
C THR A 402 5.86 -10.85 14.68
N ASN A 403 5.41 -9.87 13.88
CA ASN A 403 4.59 -8.75 14.35
C ASN A 403 5.28 -7.87 15.41
N ARG A 404 6.62 -7.89 15.51
CA ARG A 404 7.35 -7.00 16.43
C ARG A 404 7.29 -5.54 15.98
N ALA A 405 7.49 -4.64 16.93
CA ALA A 405 7.48 -3.19 16.70
C ALA A 405 8.63 -2.73 15.79
N ILE A 406 8.34 -1.68 15.00
CA ILE A 406 9.24 -1.09 14.00
C ILE A 406 9.45 0.38 14.36
N SER A 407 10.69 0.78 14.64
CA SER A 407 11.05 2.19 14.78
C SER A 407 11.84 2.64 13.55
N ILE A 408 11.41 3.71 12.88
CA ILE A 408 12.01 4.16 11.62
C ILE A 408 12.20 5.68 11.54
N ASP A 409 13.18 6.08 10.73
CA ASP A 409 13.40 7.48 10.36
C ASP A 409 12.70 7.84 9.04
N LEU A 410 11.56 8.52 9.13
CA LEU A 410 10.76 8.92 7.95
C LEU A 410 11.41 10.04 7.13
N ASP A 411 12.46 10.69 7.64
CA ASP A 411 13.15 11.78 6.94
C ASP A 411 14.18 11.25 5.92
N LYS A 412 14.39 9.92 5.86
CA LYS A 412 15.24 9.26 4.85
C LYS A 412 14.60 9.11 3.47
N ILE A 413 13.33 9.45 3.33
CA ILE A 413 12.59 9.48 2.06
C ILE A 413 11.92 10.85 1.89
N ALA A 414 11.67 11.27 0.65
CA ALA A 414 11.16 12.58 0.27
C ALA A 414 9.76 12.88 0.84
N GLY A 415 9.39 14.17 0.89
CA GLY A 415 8.09 14.64 1.38
C GLY A 415 8.06 14.98 2.87
N ARG A 416 7.43 16.09 3.25
CA ARG A 416 7.40 16.53 4.67
C ARG A 416 6.49 15.66 5.54
N ASN A 417 5.43 15.14 4.94
CA ASN A 417 4.44 14.31 5.62
C ASN A 417 4.32 13.00 4.85
N LYS A 418 4.16 11.89 5.58
CA LYS A 418 4.07 10.55 5.00
C LYS A 418 2.71 9.94 5.26
N GLN A 419 2.13 9.29 4.27
CA GLN A 419 1.05 8.33 4.51
C GLN A 419 1.67 7.04 5.06
N VAL A 420 1.02 6.44 6.05
CA VAL A 420 1.47 5.21 6.67
C VAL A 420 0.34 4.20 6.67
N PHE A 421 0.65 2.98 6.25
CA PHE A 421 -0.27 1.84 6.24
C PHE A 421 0.42 0.61 6.82
N TRP A 422 -0.39 -0.27 7.40
CA TRP A 422 -0.04 -1.68 7.52
C TRP A 422 -0.55 -2.42 6.30
N PHE A 423 0.31 -3.21 5.67
CA PHE A 423 -0.07 -4.16 4.64
C PHE A 423 -0.01 -5.58 5.22
N ILE A 424 -1.02 -6.40 4.91
CA ILE A 424 -1.16 -7.77 5.41
C ILE A 424 -0.77 -8.74 4.29
N PRO A 425 0.42 -9.38 4.35
CA PRO A 425 0.90 -10.27 3.28
C PRO A 425 -0.01 -11.45 2.97
N GLU A 426 -0.76 -11.93 3.97
CA GLU A 426 -1.69 -13.05 3.83
C GLU A 426 -2.92 -12.71 2.98
N THR A 427 -3.42 -11.47 3.03
CA THR A 427 -4.69 -11.08 2.40
C THR A 427 -4.54 -10.01 1.33
N GLY A 428 -3.40 -9.32 1.28
CA GLY A 428 -3.17 -8.16 0.42
C GLY A 428 -3.85 -6.88 0.90
N GLU A 429 -4.45 -6.87 2.10
CA GLU A 429 -5.18 -5.72 2.64
C GLU A 429 -4.22 -4.61 3.13
N TYR A 430 -4.59 -3.35 2.86
CA TYR A 430 -3.95 -2.17 3.42
C TYR A 430 -4.83 -1.54 4.50
N LYS A 431 -4.28 -1.30 5.68
CA LYS A 431 -4.93 -0.64 6.81
C LYS A 431 -4.25 0.69 7.09
N TYR A 432 -5.00 1.78 6.98
CA TYR A 432 -4.43 3.11 7.15
C TYR A 432 -4.11 3.44 8.61
N VAL A 433 -2.86 3.84 8.87
CA VAL A 433 -2.40 4.23 10.21
C VAL A 433 -2.55 5.73 10.42
N GLY A 434 -2.25 6.54 9.41
CA GLY A 434 -2.28 8.00 9.54
C GLY A 434 -1.16 8.72 8.82
N ARG A 435 -1.23 10.06 8.83
CA ARG A 435 -0.18 10.93 8.32
C ARG A 435 0.88 11.17 9.40
N LYS A 436 2.15 10.89 9.11
CA LYS A 436 3.27 10.96 10.08
C LYS A 436 4.46 11.75 9.52
N ARG A 437 5.42 12.10 10.39
CA ARG A 437 6.68 12.79 10.03
C ARG A 437 7.78 12.52 11.06
N GLY A 438 9.05 12.70 10.67
CA GLY A 438 10.19 12.48 11.55
C GLY A 438 10.32 11.03 12.03
N ARG A 439 11.07 10.83 13.12
CA ARG A 439 11.25 9.51 13.73
C ARG A 439 9.97 9.02 14.39
N GLN A 440 9.58 7.79 14.11
CA GLN A 440 8.33 7.19 14.60
C GLN A 440 8.56 5.73 15.02
N SER A 441 7.73 5.27 15.94
CA SER A 441 7.62 3.86 16.31
C SER A 441 6.21 3.35 16.03
N PHE A 442 6.11 2.20 15.40
CA PHE A 442 4.88 1.57 14.99
C PHE A 442 4.81 0.17 15.60
N THR A 443 3.74 -0.11 16.33
CA THR A 443 3.43 -1.44 16.84
C THR A 443 2.24 -1.96 16.03
N PRO A 444 2.42 -3.03 15.24
CA PRO A 444 1.31 -3.58 14.49
C PRO A 444 0.28 -4.20 15.44
N GLU A 445 -0.99 -4.17 15.04
CA GLU A 445 -2.05 -4.82 15.81
C GLU A 445 -1.88 -6.35 15.80
N GLY A 446 -2.36 -7.01 16.85
CA GLY A 446 -2.21 -8.45 17.05
C GLY A 446 -1.04 -8.82 17.97
N GLY A 447 -1.08 -10.03 18.52
CA GLY A 447 -0.02 -10.51 19.40
C GLY A 447 1.28 -10.79 18.64
N TYR A 448 2.43 -10.67 19.29
CA TYR A 448 3.72 -11.13 18.78
C TYR A 448 3.70 -12.64 18.44
N GLY A 449 4.50 -13.07 17.46
CA GLY A 449 4.73 -14.47 17.11
C GLY A 449 4.97 -14.72 15.63
N ALA A 450 5.71 -15.78 15.32
CA ALA A 450 6.01 -16.21 13.95
C ALA A 450 4.73 -16.40 13.11
N GLY A 451 4.79 -15.96 11.85
CA GLY A 451 3.68 -16.10 10.89
C GLY A 451 2.59 -15.05 11.00
N LYS A 452 2.76 -14.05 11.89
CA LYS A 452 1.86 -12.90 12.02
C LYS A 452 2.43 -11.69 11.30
N ASP A 453 2.90 -11.93 10.09
CA ASP A 453 3.68 -10.99 9.30
C ASP A 453 2.88 -9.76 8.85
N LYS A 454 3.61 -8.65 8.73
CA LYS A 454 3.11 -7.35 8.26
C LYS A 454 4.20 -6.64 7.47
N VAL A 455 3.78 -5.76 6.56
CA VAL A 455 4.67 -4.75 5.97
C VAL A 455 4.21 -3.38 6.44
N LEU A 456 5.11 -2.61 7.04
CA LEU A 456 4.92 -1.17 7.23
C LEU A 456 5.17 -0.49 5.89
N VAL A 457 4.12 0.14 5.35
CA VAL A 457 4.16 0.86 4.07
C VAL A 457 4.14 2.34 4.36
N VAL A 458 5.15 3.06 3.87
CA VAL A 458 5.30 4.50 4.08
C VAL A 458 5.60 5.16 2.75
N PHE A 459 4.92 6.26 2.43
CA PHE A 459 5.26 7.06 1.25
C PHE A 459 4.90 8.53 1.42
N ASP A 460 5.54 9.39 0.61
CA ASP A 460 5.25 10.82 0.55
C ASP A 460 3.75 11.07 0.36
N ALA A 461 3.16 11.89 1.22
CA ALA A 461 1.72 12.11 1.22
C ALA A 461 1.17 12.86 0.01
N ASP A 462 2.03 13.40 -0.85
CA ASP A 462 1.63 13.99 -2.12
C ASP A 462 1.58 12.94 -3.27
N LYS A 463 2.06 11.70 -3.01
CA LYS A 463 1.96 10.57 -3.95
C LYS A 463 0.67 9.79 -3.75
N LYS A 464 0.27 9.05 -4.79
CA LYS A 464 -0.99 8.28 -4.84
C LYS A 464 -0.74 6.77 -5.04
N TYR A 465 0.27 6.23 -4.37
CA TYR A 465 0.58 4.80 -4.46
C TYR A 465 -0.51 3.94 -3.81
N VAL A 466 -1.05 4.34 -2.66
CA VAL A 466 -2.14 3.62 -1.98
C VAL A 466 -3.26 4.60 -1.66
N GLU A 467 -4.49 4.21 -1.97
CA GLU A 467 -5.68 4.98 -1.62
C GLU A 467 -6.16 4.61 -0.22
N ILE A 468 -6.65 5.59 0.54
CA ILE A 468 -7.29 5.34 1.83
C ILE A 468 -8.68 4.75 1.53
N SER A 469 -8.96 3.56 2.06
CA SER A 469 -10.23 2.87 1.86
C SER A 469 -11.40 3.72 2.36
N ALA A 470 -12.60 3.51 1.80
CA ALA A 470 -13.81 4.20 2.26
C ALA A 470 -14.10 3.94 3.75
N GLU A 471 -13.79 2.73 4.23
CA GLU A 471 -13.90 2.36 5.65
C GLU A 471 -12.93 3.17 6.52
N ASP A 472 -11.65 3.27 6.12
CA ASP A 472 -10.68 4.10 6.84
C ASP A 472 -11.05 5.58 6.80
N GLN A 473 -11.58 6.09 5.67
CA GLN A 473 -12.09 7.46 5.59
C GLN A 473 -13.23 7.71 6.58
N ALA A 474 -14.19 6.78 6.65
CA ALA A 474 -15.30 6.86 7.59
C ALA A 474 -14.81 6.81 9.05
N ARG A 475 -13.86 5.92 9.37
CA ARG A 475 -13.23 5.84 10.69
C ARG A 475 -12.52 7.14 11.07
N ILE A 476 -11.69 7.70 10.18
CA ILE A 476 -10.99 8.98 10.40
C ILE A 476 -12.01 10.10 10.65
N GLN A 477 -13.10 10.14 9.87
CA GLN A 477 -14.14 11.15 10.06
C GLN A 477 -14.81 11.02 11.42
N ALA A 478 -15.13 9.79 11.84
CA ALA A 478 -15.71 9.52 13.15
C ALA A 478 -14.75 9.92 14.29
N GLU A 479 -13.47 9.57 14.20
CA GLU A 479 -12.43 9.96 15.17
C GLU A 479 -12.28 11.49 15.26
N ASN A 480 -12.29 12.19 14.12
CA ASN A 480 -12.24 13.66 14.08
C ASN A 480 -13.47 14.30 14.73
N ASN A 481 -14.67 13.75 14.47
CA ASN A 481 -15.91 14.20 15.08
C ASN A 481 -15.87 14.00 16.60
N ALA A 482 -15.47 12.81 17.07
CA ALA A 482 -15.36 12.50 18.49
C ALA A 482 -14.35 13.41 19.22
N ARG A 483 -13.19 13.69 18.60
CA ARG A 483 -12.21 14.64 19.16
C ARG A 483 -12.79 16.05 19.22
N SER A 484 -13.52 16.47 18.19
CA SER A 484 -14.17 17.78 18.19
C SER A 484 -15.27 17.86 19.25
N ASP A 485 -16.06 16.80 19.44
CA ASP A 485 -17.07 16.71 20.48
C ASP A 485 -16.43 16.88 21.86
N ALA A 486 -15.37 16.12 22.15
CA ALA A 486 -14.65 16.21 23.42
C ALA A 486 -14.10 17.61 23.71
N GLN A 487 -13.65 18.34 22.67
CA GLN A 487 -13.20 19.73 22.82
C GLN A 487 -14.36 20.69 23.16
N LEU A 488 -15.52 20.50 22.54
CA LEU A 488 -16.72 21.31 22.82
C LEU A 488 -17.29 20.99 24.20
N ASP A 489 -17.30 19.72 24.60
CA ASP A 489 -17.71 19.28 25.94
C ASP A 489 -16.81 19.90 27.02
N LYS A 490 -15.48 19.88 26.80
CA LYS A 490 -14.52 20.53 27.70
C LYS A 490 -14.79 22.03 27.81
N LYS A 491 -14.99 22.71 26.67
CA LYS A 491 -15.29 24.14 26.63
C LYS A 491 -16.60 24.48 27.34
N ALA A 492 -17.64 23.67 27.15
CA ALA A 492 -18.92 23.83 27.83
C ALA A 492 -18.78 23.65 29.35
N ALA A 493 -18.01 22.65 29.80
CA ALA A 493 -17.71 22.46 31.22
C ALA A 493 -16.95 23.65 31.82
N GLU A 494 -15.95 24.20 31.12
CA GLU A 494 -15.22 25.40 31.53
C GLU A 494 -16.14 26.62 31.66
N TRP A 495 -17.10 26.77 30.73
CA TRP A 495 -18.09 27.85 30.78
C TRP A 495 -19.02 27.70 31.97
N THR A 496 -19.54 26.49 32.21
CA THR A 496 -20.42 26.21 33.34
C THR A 496 -19.70 26.40 34.68
N ALA A 497 -18.46 25.94 34.80
CA ALA A 497 -17.66 26.11 36.02
C ALA A 497 -17.50 27.59 36.40
N SER A 498 -17.44 28.50 35.42
CA SER A 498 -17.35 29.94 35.68
C SER A 498 -18.60 30.55 36.35
N LEU A 499 -19.72 29.81 36.39
CA LEU A 499 -20.96 30.24 37.05
C LEU A 499 -20.99 29.94 38.55
N ASN A 500 -20.08 29.10 39.08
CA ASN A 500 -19.98 28.70 40.49
C ASN A 500 -21.33 28.24 41.09
N LEU A 501 -21.98 27.25 40.45
CA LEU A 501 -23.35 26.83 40.83
C LEU A 501 -23.39 26.00 42.12
N ASN A 502 -22.25 25.45 42.56
CA ASN A 502 -22.10 24.63 43.77
C ASN A 502 -23.06 23.42 43.82
N ASN A 503 -23.44 22.92 42.64
CA ASN A 503 -24.31 21.75 42.49
C ASN A 503 -23.85 20.93 41.28
N PRO A 504 -23.15 19.80 41.49
CA PRO A 504 -22.56 19.02 40.40
C PRO A 504 -23.57 18.49 39.36
N GLU A 505 -24.77 18.10 39.80
CA GLU A 505 -25.79 17.60 38.88
C GLU A 505 -26.33 18.71 37.98
N LYS A 506 -26.54 19.89 38.57
CA LYS A 506 -26.95 21.09 37.84
C LYS A 506 -25.87 21.55 36.86
N GLU A 507 -24.61 21.54 37.29
CA GLU A 507 -23.47 21.85 36.43
C GLU A 507 -23.35 20.89 35.24
N ALA A 508 -23.55 19.59 35.47
CA ALA A 508 -23.57 18.60 34.40
C ALA A 508 -24.70 18.87 33.38
N ARG A 509 -25.92 19.19 33.83
CA ARG A 509 -27.04 19.53 32.93
C ARG A 509 -26.76 20.80 32.11
N VAL A 510 -26.27 21.87 32.76
CA VAL A 510 -25.94 23.13 32.08
C VAL A 510 -24.82 22.94 31.07
N ALA A 511 -23.76 22.20 31.41
CA ALA A 511 -22.69 21.87 30.48
C ALA A 511 -23.20 21.07 29.27
N ALA A 512 -24.10 20.10 29.48
CA ALA A 512 -24.70 19.32 28.40
C ALA A 512 -25.56 20.18 27.45
N ILE A 513 -26.32 21.13 27.99
CA ILE A 513 -27.13 22.08 27.21
C ILE A 513 -26.21 22.94 26.32
N ILE A 514 -25.15 23.52 26.89
CA ILE A 514 -24.18 24.35 26.16
C ILE A 514 -23.48 23.52 25.07
N ALA A 515 -23.00 22.33 25.42
CA ALA A 515 -22.32 21.44 24.49
C ALA A 515 -23.22 21.04 23.31
N THR A 516 -24.49 20.72 23.58
CA THR A 516 -25.47 20.37 22.55
C THR A 516 -25.64 21.50 21.55
N HIS A 517 -25.79 22.73 22.02
CA HIS A 517 -25.85 23.90 21.14
C HIS A 517 -24.57 24.07 20.32
N GLN A 518 -23.40 24.04 20.97
CA GLN A 518 -22.13 24.20 20.27
C GLN A 518 -21.89 23.14 19.19
N LYS A 519 -22.29 21.89 19.45
CA LYS A 519 -22.22 20.79 18.47
C LYS A 519 -23.19 21.02 17.30
N ALA A 520 -24.42 21.45 17.56
CA ALA A 520 -25.39 21.79 16.52
C ALA A 520 -24.89 22.93 15.61
N ILE A 521 -24.35 24.01 16.19
CA ILE A 521 -23.69 25.08 15.42
C ILE A 521 -22.50 24.51 14.64
N ARG A 522 -21.74 23.59 15.25
CA ARG A 522 -20.59 22.98 14.58
C ARG A 522 -20.99 22.25 13.32
N ASP A 523 -21.94 21.35 13.45
CA ASP A 523 -22.36 20.43 12.41
C ASP A 523 -23.07 21.19 11.28
N TRP A 524 -23.88 22.20 11.62
CA TRP A 524 -24.49 23.08 10.62
C TRP A 524 -23.44 23.75 9.74
N HIS A 525 -22.43 24.37 10.34
CA HIS A 525 -21.34 25.02 9.59
C HIS A 525 -20.58 24.02 8.71
N ASN A 526 -20.26 22.83 9.24
CA ASN A 526 -19.50 21.84 8.48
C ASN A 526 -20.28 21.36 7.24
N ALA A 527 -21.61 21.30 7.34
CA ALA A 527 -22.48 20.90 6.24
C ALA A 527 -22.78 22.01 5.23
N HIS A 528 -23.00 23.26 5.68
CA HIS A 528 -23.66 24.29 4.84
C HIS A 528 -22.77 25.48 4.46
N VAL A 529 -21.59 25.67 5.07
CA VAL A 529 -20.79 26.90 4.89
C VAL A 529 -20.38 27.18 3.43
N ASN A 530 -20.42 26.16 2.57
CA ASN A 530 -20.08 26.24 1.15
C ASN A 530 -21.30 26.15 0.21
N ASP A 531 -22.52 26.13 0.73
CA ASP A 531 -23.75 26.02 -0.08
C ASP A 531 -23.92 27.19 -1.04
N ILE A 532 -23.35 28.35 -0.69
CA ILE A 532 -23.31 29.53 -1.57
C ILE A 532 -22.01 29.50 -2.38
N PRO A 533 -22.07 29.23 -3.70
CA PRO A 533 -20.88 29.07 -4.53
C PRO A 533 -20.01 30.32 -4.58
N LYS A 534 -18.72 30.14 -4.89
CA LYS A 534 -17.82 31.28 -5.16
C LYS A 534 -18.33 32.05 -6.38
N GLY A 535 -18.40 33.37 -6.26
CA GLY A 535 -18.89 34.25 -7.33
C GLY A 535 -20.39 34.50 -7.35
N ALA A 536 -21.15 33.99 -6.37
CA ALA A 536 -22.57 34.34 -6.21
C ALA A 536 -22.76 35.88 -6.17
N ILE A 537 -23.75 36.39 -6.89
CA ILE A 537 -23.98 37.84 -7.05
C ILE A 537 -24.94 38.35 -5.98
N ASP A 538 -24.61 39.49 -5.38
CA ASP A 538 -25.51 40.26 -4.52
C ASP A 538 -26.57 40.96 -5.39
N PRO A 539 -27.87 40.64 -5.26
CA PRO A 539 -28.93 41.24 -6.06
C PRO A 539 -29.08 42.76 -5.85
N ALA A 540 -28.69 43.28 -4.69
CA ALA A 540 -28.85 44.71 -4.38
C ALA A 540 -27.77 45.57 -5.04
N THR A 541 -26.56 45.02 -5.23
CA THR A 541 -25.40 45.77 -5.73
C THR A 541 -24.90 45.31 -7.09
N GLY A 542 -25.33 44.13 -7.56
CA GLY A 542 -24.86 43.50 -8.80
C GLY A 542 -23.41 42.99 -8.73
N LYS A 543 -22.77 43.05 -7.56
CA LYS A 543 -21.37 42.64 -7.36
C LYS A 543 -21.27 41.24 -6.76
N PRO A 544 -20.16 40.51 -6.97
CA PRO A 544 -19.94 39.23 -6.29
C PRO A 544 -19.92 39.38 -4.76
N LEU A 545 -20.63 38.50 -4.06
CA LEU A 545 -20.59 38.36 -2.62
C LEU A 545 -19.18 37.94 -2.18
N ASN A 546 -18.65 38.65 -1.18
CA ASN A 546 -17.42 38.23 -0.51
C ASN A 546 -17.66 36.97 0.35
N ASP A 547 -16.57 36.33 0.78
CA ASP A 547 -16.63 35.09 1.57
C ASP A 547 -17.42 35.24 2.87
N VAL A 548 -17.36 36.40 3.53
CA VAL A 548 -18.08 36.67 4.78
C VAL A 548 -19.59 36.63 4.54
N TYR A 549 -20.11 37.35 3.54
CA TYR A 549 -21.54 37.37 3.26
C TYR A 549 -22.07 36.03 2.74
N ARG A 550 -21.28 35.30 1.95
CA ARG A 550 -21.65 33.94 1.51
C ARG A 550 -21.86 33.00 2.71
N GLN A 551 -20.93 33.02 3.65
CA GLN A 551 -21.04 32.24 4.89
C GLN A 551 -22.23 32.74 5.73
N MET A 552 -22.43 34.05 5.84
CA MET A 552 -23.58 34.59 6.60
C MET A 552 -24.91 34.11 6.06
N ILE A 553 -25.10 34.13 4.74
CA ILE A 553 -26.33 33.66 4.11
C ILE A 553 -26.54 32.17 4.40
N ALA A 554 -25.51 31.34 4.23
CA ALA A 554 -25.59 29.91 4.50
C ALA A 554 -25.89 29.57 5.98
N ILE A 555 -25.37 30.36 6.91
CA ILE A 555 -25.56 30.12 8.35
C ILE A 555 -26.89 30.71 8.83
N SER A 556 -27.40 31.77 8.20
CA SER A 556 -28.65 32.43 8.58
C SER A 556 -29.89 31.53 8.47
N SER A 557 -29.79 30.41 7.75
CA SER A 557 -30.85 29.40 7.61
C SER A 557 -30.82 28.32 8.69
N ILE A 558 -29.94 28.42 9.69
CA ILE A 558 -29.96 27.50 10.82
C ILE A 558 -31.34 27.52 11.51
N PRO A 559 -31.91 26.36 11.88
CA PRO A 559 -33.22 26.32 12.51
C PRO A 559 -33.24 27.13 13.81
N ALA A 560 -34.23 28.01 13.95
CA ALA A 560 -34.40 28.84 15.15
C ALA A 560 -34.51 28.01 16.45
N SER A 561 -34.94 26.75 16.33
CA SER A 561 -34.98 25.80 17.45
C SER A 561 -33.61 25.53 18.08
N VAL A 562 -32.51 25.66 17.33
CA VAL A 562 -31.15 25.44 17.88
C VAL A 562 -30.84 26.43 19.00
N THR A 563 -30.99 27.73 18.72
CA THR A 563 -30.79 28.79 19.72
C THR A 563 -31.94 28.81 20.76
N GLN A 564 -33.17 28.52 20.36
CA GLN A 564 -34.31 28.48 21.30
C GLN A 564 -34.14 27.39 22.37
N ASN A 565 -33.75 26.18 21.97
CA ASN A 565 -33.51 25.06 22.90
C ASN A 565 -32.39 25.38 23.90
N LEU A 566 -31.36 26.12 23.47
CA LEU A 566 -30.32 26.61 24.39
C LEU A 566 -30.90 27.54 25.44
N ILE A 567 -31.69 28.54 25.03
CA ILE A 567 -32.27 29.53 25.94
C ILE A 567 -33.24 28.86 26.92
N ASP A 568 -34.13 28.02 26.43
CA ASP A 568 -35.14 27.34 27.25
C ASP A 568 -34.48 26.38 28.24
N GLY A 569 -33.50 25.60 27.78
CA GLY A 569 -32.74 24.69 28.62
C GLY A 569 -31.95 25.43 29.72
N LEU A 570 -31.26 26.51 29.36
CA LEU A 570 -30.53 27.31 30.35
C LEU A 570 -31.49 27.96 31.35
N SER A 571 -32.62 28.49 30.90
CA SER A 571 -33.59 29.18 31.76
C SER A 571 -34.30 28.25 32.75
N ALA A 572 -34.38 26.95 32.43
CA ALA A 572 -34.89 25.95 33.36
C ALA A 572 -33.94 25.69 34.55
N GLU A 573 -32.64 25.95 34.36
CA GLU A 573 -31.61 25.66 35.36
C GLU A 573 -31.06 26.94 36.01
N LEU A 574 -30.90 28.03 35.28
CA LEU A 574 -30.14 29.21 35.68
C LEU A 574 -31.02 30.42 35.99
N THR A 575 -30.50 31.36 36.79
CA THR A 575 -31.14 32.68 36.92
C THR A 575 -31.00 33.47 35.62
N PRO A 576 -31.86 34.48 35.36
CA PRO A 576 -31.73 35.33 34.17
C PRO A 576 -30.32 35.92 33.97
N GLU A 577 -29.64 36.32 35.05
CA GLU A 577 -28.28 36.88 35.00
C GLU A 577 -27.24 35.81 34.62
N GLN A 578 -27.40 34.58 35.10
CA GLN A 578 -26.54 33.46 34.76
C GLN A 578 -26.75 33.01 33.31
N VAL A 579 -27.99 33.03 32.81
CA VAL A 579 -28.29 32.80 31.38
C VAL A 579 -27.53 33.82 30.54
N GLU A 580 -27.63 35.10 30.86
CA GLU A 580 -26.94 36.19 30.15
C GLU A 580 -25.41 35.99 30.13
N GLN A 581 -24.81 35.55 31.24
CA GLN A 581 -23.37 35.24 31.29
C GLN A 581 -22.98 34.14 30.29
N VAL A 582 -23.79 33.09 30.14
CA VAL A 582 -23.54 32.01 29.17
C VAL A 582 -23.72 32.49 27.73
N LEU A 583 -24.76 33.28 27.45
CA LEU A 583 -24.99 33.86 26.13
C LEU A 583 -23.82 34.78 25.71
N ASP A 584 -23.28 35.55 26.65
CA ASP A 584 -22.14 36.44 26.38
C ASP A 584 -20.85 35.69 26.02
N LYS A 585 -20.65 34.47 26.55
CA LYS A 585 -19.48 33.64 26.17
C LYS A 585 -19.49 33.26 24.69
N HIS A 586 -20.67 33.11 24.08
CA HIS A 586 -20.79 32.79 22.65
C HIS A 586 -20.37 33.96 21.74
N THR A 587 -20.47 35.19 22.23
CA THR A 587 -20.12 36.40 21.47
C THR A 587 -18.96 37.19 22.07
N VAL A 588 -18.22 36.56 22.99
CA VAL A 588 -17.02 37.11 23.65
C VAL A 588 -17.30 38.48 24.30
N GLY A 589 -18.44 38.61 24.98
CA GLY A 589 -18.80 39.82 25.75
C GLY A 589 -19.11 41.06 24.89
N LYS A 590 -19.45 40.86 23.61
CA LYS A 590 -19.73 41.96 22.66
C LYS A 590 -20.82 42.92 23.12
N VAL A 591 -21.83 42.46 23.86
CA VAL A 591 -22.91 43.31 24.38
C VAL A 591 -22.35 44.37 25.32
N ALA A 592 -21.66 43.95 26.38
CA ALA A 592 -21.06 44.85 27.35
C ALA A 592 -20.01 45.79 26.70
N PHE A 593 -19.13 45.23 25.85
CA PHE A 593 -18.13 46.03 25.14
C PHE A 593 -18.76 47.12 24.26
N THR A 594 -19.80 46.77 23.50
CA THR A 594 -20.44 47.71 22.57
C THR A 594 -21.30 48.74 23.30
N LEU A 595 -22.01 48.33 24.36
CA LEU A 595 -22.77 49.25 25.21
C LEU A 595 -21.85 50.29 25.87
N GLN A 596 -20.69 49.85 26.38
CA GLN A 596 -19.70 50.78 26.93
C GLN A 596 -19.21 51.78 25.88
N GLY A 597 -19.04 51.33 24.63
CA GLY A 597 -18.70 52.22 23.51
C GLY A 597 -19.72 53.35 23.30
N TYR A 598 -21.03 53.06 23.46
CA TYR A 598 -22.08 54.09 23.39
C TYR A 598 -22.06 55.00 24.63
N LYS A 599 -21.88 54.45 25.84
CA LYS A 599 -21.72 55.24 27.08
C LYS A 599 -20.55 56.21 26.97
N ASP A 600 -19.39 55.75 26.50
CA ASP A 600 -18.19 56.59 26.32
C ASP A 600 -18.38 57.67 25.25
N MET A 601 -19.23 57.42 24.27
CA MET A 601 -19.46 58.31 23.14
C MET A 601 -20.35 59.48 23.51
N PHE A 602 -21.46 59.21 24.19
CA PHE A 602 -22.46 60.20 24.60
C PHE A 602 -22.19 60.76 26.00
N LEU A 603 -21.36 60.11 26.81
CA LEU A 603 -21.01 60.53 28.18
C LEU A 603 -22.26 60.86 29.00
N ASP A 604 -22.33 62.06 29.58
CA ASP A 604 -23.44 62.52 30.41
C ASP A 604 -24.77 62.66 29.63
N GLU A 605 -24.71 62.66 28.29
CA GLU A 605 -25.89 62.71 27.41
C GLU A 605 -26.45 61.32 27.09
N PHE A 606 -25.86 60.24 27.62
CA PHE A 606 -26.38 58.89 27.51
C PHE A 606 -27.41 58.64 28.62
N THR A 607 -28.69 58.69 28.28
CA THR A 607 -29.78 58.60 29.25
C THR A 607 -30.10 57.14 29.62
N PRO A 608 -30.82 56.90 30.74
CA PRO A 608 -31.32 55.58 31.07
C PRO A 608 -32.23 54.96 29.99
N GLU A 609 -32.97 55.78 29.24
CA GLU A 609 -33.80 55.28 28.14
C GLU A 609 -32.95 54.85 26.94
N ASP A 610 -31.85 55.57 26.66
CA ASP A 610 -30.88 55.16 25.64
C ASP A 610 -30.24 53.81 25.99
N GLU A 611 -29.84 53.65 27.25
CA GLU A 611 -29.28 52.39 27.74
C GLU A 611 -30.25 51.22 27.50
N LYS A 612 -31.53 51.42 27.81
CA LYS A 612 -32.57 50.41 27.61
C LYS A 612 -32.73 50.03 26.13
N VAL A 613 -32.81 51.00 25.23
CA VAL A 613 -32.98 50.75 23.78
C VAL A 613 -31.74 50.10 23.17
N VAL A 614 -30.56 50.65 23.45
CA VAL A 614 -29.28 50.14 22.92
C VAL A 614 -29.02 48.73 23.45
N LEU A 615 -29.24 48.49 24.75
CA LEU A 615 -29.07 47.16 25.34
C LEU A 615 -30.04 46.14 24.72
N ALA A 616 -31.30 46.51 24.48
CA ALA A 616 -32.27 45.62 23.83
C ALA A 616 -31.81 45.20 22.42
N ASN A 617 -31.34 46.16 21.61
CA ASN A 617 -30.81 45.87 20.27
C ASN A 617 -29.54 45.03 20.32
N LEU A 618 -28.63 45.27 21.27
CA LEU A 618 -27.40 44.48 21.41
C LEU A 618 -27.66 43.05 21.91
N LYS A 619 -28.67 42.85 22.77
CA LYS A 619 -29.10 41.50 23.17
C LYS A 619 -29.72 40.75 21.99
N GLU A 620 -30.51 41.41 21.15
CA GLU A 620 -31.03 40.83 19.91
C GLU A 620 -29.88 40.45 18.95
N ALA A 621 -28.90 41.33 18.80
CA ALA A 621 -27.69 41.07 18.01
C ALA A 621 -26.92 39.85 18.51
N ARG A 622 -26.79 39.71 19.83
CA ARG A 622 -26.13 38.56 20.46
C ARG A 622 -26.85 37.27 20.09
N LEU A 623 -28.17 37.20 20.24
CA LEU A 623 -28.94 36.00 19.89
C LEU A 623 -28.73 35.59 18.43
N LYS A 624 -28.71 36.55 17.50
CA LYS A 624 -28.39 36.26 16.10
C LYS A 624 -26.94 35.85 15.89
N ALA A 625 -26.00 36.44 16.63
CA ALA A 625 -24.58 36.20 16.46
C ALA A 625 -24.11 34.85 17.05
N MET A 626 -24.89 34.24 17.95
CA MET A 626 -24.55 32.96 18.59
C MET A 626 -24.43 31.79 17.62
N ASP A 627 -25.09 31.88 16.47
CA ASP A 627 -25.05 30.85 15.43
C ASP A 627 -23.72 30.86 14.63
N TYR A 628 -22.81 31.79 14.91
CA TYR A 628 -21.59 32.02 14.14
C TYR A 628 -20.33 31.65 14.93
N LYS A 629 -19.40 30.93 14.27
CA LYS A 629 -18.17 30.41 14.92
C LYS A 629 -17.00 31.39 15.02
N ASN A 630 -16.92 32.35 14.10
CA ASN A 630 -15.74 33.21 13.98
C ASN A 630 -16.07 34.69 14.20
N MET A 631 -15.07 35.43 14.68
CA MET A 631 -15.25 36.81 15.11
C MET A 631 -15.62 37.75 13.95
N ASN A 632 -15.19 37.46 12.72
CA ASN A 632 -15.55 38.27 11.55
C ASN A 632 -17.06 38.22 11.29
N LEU A 633 -17.65 37.02 11.34
CA LEU A 633 -19.09 36.82 11.18
C LEU A 633 -19.88 37.43 12.34
N ILE A 634 -19.44 37.19 13.59
CA ILE A 634 -20.04 37.78 14.79
C ILE A 634 -20.04 39.31 14.68
N ASN A 635 -18.89 39.91 14.33
CA ASN A 635 -18.77 41.35 14.13
C ASN A 635 -19.79 41.86 13.11
N GLN A 636 -19.92 41.18 11.97
CA GLN A 636 -20.82 41.60 10.91
C GLN A 636 -22.30 41.58 11.34
N VAL A 637 -22.70 40.62 12.20
CA VAL A 637 -24.04 40.64 12.81
C VAL A 637 -24.20 41.85 13.73
N PHE A 638 -23.23 42.12 14.61
CA PHE A 638 -23.29 43.28 15.49
C PHE A 638 -23.30 44.62 14.74
N GLU A 639 -22.64 44.74 13.58
CA GLU A 639 -22.69 45.95 12.74
C GLU A 639 -24.11 46.27 12.23
N ILE A 640 -24.92 45.24 11.91
CA ILE A 640 -26.32 45.43 11.51
C ILE A 640 -27.11 46.14 12.63
N TYR A 641 -26.88 45.73 13.88
CA TYR A 641 -27.56 46.30 15.04
C TYR A 641 -26.96 47.61 15.52
N LYS A 642 -25.67 47.87 15.28
CA LYS A 642 -25.09 49.21 15.46
C LYS A 642 -25.76 50.21 14.53
N THR A 643 -25.95 49.86 13.27
CA THR A 643 -26.69 50.70 12.30
C THR A 643 -28.11 51.02 12.82
N LYS A 644 -28.80 50.05 13.43
CA LYS A 644 -30.11 50.25 14.07
C LYS A 644 -30.06 51.25 15.25
N ASN A 645 -29.02 51.17 16.08
CA ASN A 645 -28.79 52.12 17.17
C ASN A 645 -28.44 53.53 16.66
N GLU A 646 -27.62 53.64 15.62
CA GLU A 646 -27.29 54.91 14.97
C GLU A 646 -28.54 55.62 14.43
N GLN A 647 -29.45 54.85 13.83
CA GLN A 647 -30.74 55.36 13.36
C GLN A 647 -31.62 55.82 14.53
N TYR A 648 -31.62 55.10 15.65
CA TYR A 648 -32.34 55.51 16.86
C TYR A 648 -31.88 56.89 17.36
N PHE A 649 -30.58 57.11 17.49
CA PHE A 649 -30.05 58.43 17.90
C PHE A 649 -30.39 59.52 16.89
N THR A 650 -30.22 59.24 15.60
CA THR A 650 -30.54 60.19 14.52
C THR A 650 -32.02 60.59 14.57
N ASN A 651 -32.93 59.63 14.76
CA ASN A 651 -34.37 59.88 14.87
C ASN A 651 -34.74 60.65 16.15
N SER A 652 -33.93 60.54 17.21
CA SER A 652 -34.10 61.33 18.43
C SER A 652 -33.55 62.76 18.32
N GLY A 653 -33.09 63.19 17.14
CA GLY A 653 -32.53 64.53 16.89
C GLY A 653 -31.06 64.68 17.31
N ARG A 654 -30.41 63.59 17.73
CA ARG A 654 -28.99 63.55 18.11
C ARG A 654 -28.18 63.00 16.93
N ASP A 655 -27.43 63.86 16.25
CA ASP A 655 -26.58 63.45 15.13
C ASP A 655 -25.42 62.57 15.61
N TRP A 656 -25.63 61.27 15.52
CA TRP A 656 -24.65 60.24 15.89
C TRP A 656 -23.26 60.50 15.30
N LYS A 657 -23.15 61.02 14.07
CA LYS A 657 -21.86 61.22 13.40
C LYS A 657 -21.02 62.28 14.12
N THR A 658 -21.68 63.30 14.66
CA THR A 658 -21.03 64.34 15.46
C THR A 658 -20.49 63.76 16.78
N TYR A 659 -21.29 62.98 17.50
CA TYR A 659 -20.85 62.31 18.73
C TYR A 659 -19.71 61.31 18.48
N TYR A 660 -19.82 60.51 17.41
CA TYR A 660 -18.78 59.56 17.02
C TYR A 660 -17.46 60.26 16.69
N LYS A 661 -17.50 61.37 15.93
CA LYS A 661 -16.30 62.15 15.61
C LYS A 661 -15.63 62.69 16.87
N ALA A 662 -16.42 63.29 17.77
CA ALA A 662 -15.91 63.81 19.04
C ALA A 662 -15.30 62.69 19.90
N TRP A 663 -15.96 61.53 19.98
CA TRP A 663 -15.44 60.35 20.67
C TRP A 663 -14.14 59.84 20.07
N ALA A 664 -14.05 59.74 18.74
CA ALA A 664 -12.85 59.30 18.03
C ALA A 664 -11.66 60.25 18.29
N GLU A 665 -11.90 61.55 18.30
CA GLU A 665 -10.89 62.57 18.64
C GLU A 665 -10.43 62.42 20.11
N ARG A 666 -11.35 62.23 21.07
CA ARG A 666 -11.00 61.96 22.47
C ARG A 666 -10.13 60.71 22.62
N ARG A 667 -10.53 59.60 22.00
CA ARG A 667 -9.79 58.31 22.06
C ARG A 667 -8.40 58.43 21.43
N LYS A 668 -8.27 59.19 20.33
CA LYS A 668 -6.99 59.47 19.70
C LYS A 668 -6.07 60.29 20.62
N ALA A 669 -6.61 61.29 21.31
CA ALA A 669 -5.87 62.09 22.29
C ALA A 669 -5.44 61.26 23.51
N GLU A 670 -6.33 60.43 24.07
CA GLU A 670 -6.02 59.51 25.18
C GLU A 670 -4.91 58.51 24.83
N LYS A 671 -4.98 57.94 23.61
CA LYS A 671 -3.95 57.02 23.13
C LYS A 671 -2.60 57.72 22.97
N ALA A 672 -2.58 58.92 22.38
CA ALA A 672 -1.36 59.72 22.26
C ALA A 672 -0.78 60.09 23.64
N ALA A 673 -1.63 60.41 24.62
CA ALA A 673 -1.21 60.68 26.00
C ALA A 673 -0.63 59.43 26.70
N LYS A 674 -1.24 58.26 26.53
CA LYS A 674 -0.71 56.98 27.05
C LYS A 674 0.61 56.59 26.38
N GLU A 675 0.75 56.76 25.07
CA GLU A 675 1.99 56.50 24.35
C GLU A 675 3.10 57.46 24.75
N ALA A 676 2.77 58.73 25.03
CA ALA A 676 3.72 59.70 25.58
C ALA A 676 4.13 59.39 27.03
N ALA A 677 3.22 58.84 27.85
CA ALA A 677 3.51 58.42 29.23
C ALA A 677 4.39 57.15 29.27
N ASN A 678 4.12 56.16 28.41
CA ASN A 678 4.92 54.93 28.31
C ASN A 678 6.30 55.13 27.67
N LYS A 679 6.55 56.27 27.00
CA LYS A 679 7.89 56.66 26.54
C LYS A 679 8.73 57.39 27.60
N LYS A 680 8.13 57.73 28.75
CA LYS A 680 8.78 58.39 29.89
C LYS A 680 9.05 57.43 31.07
N GLN A 681 8.67 56.16 30.94
CA GLN A 681 9.16 55.02 31.73
C GLN A 681 10.15 54.23 30.86
#